data_AF-A0A2X0JB20-F1
#
_entry.id   AF-A0A2X0JB20-F1
#
_cell.length_a   1.000
_cell.length_b   1.000
_cell.length_c   1.000
_cell.angle_alpha   90.00
_cell.angle_beta   90.00
_cell.angle_gamma   90.00
#
_symmetry.space_group_name_H-M   'P 1'
#
loop_
_entity.id
_entity.type
_entity.pdbx_description
1 polymer ?
#
loop_
_entity_poly.entity_id
_entity_poly.type
_entity_poly.pdbx_seq_one_letter_code
_entity_poly.pdbx_strand_id
1 'polypeptide(L)'
;MPSISGMSRPSRRAPFAAVVTAGGLLAVCAAAAYADPTSLFTPVPWSAFQLTTVRGLWSVAGIAVFVPVLLLATAWGTAVSFRGAAETVGRRRMVFRLWGVTILSTALARLAEMIAETGGAGVHGGAQTLVATALWDCGLPALRVAFVGWIPAVLGAYAHRYRPRPEGSRRRRMPTPPHFGWRWALMGTVLPLALLGPLVGPMLWEGSPAASFYGESLSLRRLPFGLDLGPARFVVELGTAAIVGAVLLARSSRRFDYTRPADLLLGGWLAALGGGLAAGVVQTALALPRDLQGTDLFVLPDAGLRLGTGLSLGVAFGWAVVPALLLISRLLDAISGGRRRFATVLASATALAVGSWGLAQATPSVATPPPTIGAAARATATAALPGLTVRQAGGATPAAITDVNGRQVLLRGVNVNQLVQYAAPTPDRPTVRPLGDADFAAMAALGFDVVRLDLSWSALEPSRGQYDQGYLQRIKDTVAMAARHGLYTDLDMHEDAWGPAIAAPAGTNCPSGSTPALGYDGAPAWATLTDGASRCQRLSRDLTPANAQAFSAFYHDSNGIQTELVRTWAMLARAFAADPSVAGYGLLNEPGVGDDPPATSSVLLGAYEDRAVQAIRQAEQQTSGGFPHLVFIEPSVLWSGLGFDAAPPRGFSDDPYLVFAPHLYSESITMDRSLGFTLVSVERGFALAEQQAKAYGMPLWAGEWGWFGSTTSSATGSKPDPSGDPAMLRRFAAAEDQAGIGDAYWVWRQACGSPESDQQARVVGNLVAVDCATGKDIPPTAATTAVLARPYPRAVPGALTSLTSDPTTKALALTGDAPVATVTGPACTLDVWYPGATQPKPDTTGVSGLTVRRTAGGWRVTGCASGRYRLSIG
;
A
#
# COMPACT_ATOMS: atom_id res chain seq x y z
N MET A 1 46.27 35.67 -48.81
CA MET A 1 45.30 35.80 -47.71
C MET A 1 43.95 35.23 -48.15
N PRO A 2 43.54 34.02 -47.72
CA PRO A 2 42.18 33.54 -47.90
C PRO A 2 41.32 33.92 -46.67
N SER A 3 40.10 34.39 -46.95
CA SER A 3 39.17 34.89 -45.94
C SER A 3 38.62 33.76 -45.04
N ILE A 4 38.77 33.99 -43.73
CA ILE A 4 38.12 33.23 -42.67
C ILE A 4 36.75 33.87 -42.45
N SER A 5 35.71 33.37 -43.10
CA SER A 5 34.33 33.72 -42.73
C SER A 5 33.35 32.63 -43.15
N GLY A 6 33.28 31.57 -42.35
CA GLY A 6 32.34 30.47 -42.56
C GLY A 6 32.10 29.61 -41.31
N MET A 7 32.40 30.10 -40.11
CA MET A 7 31.94 29.45 -38.89
C MET A 7 30.44 29.69 -38.74
N SER A 8 29.65 28.65 -38.99
CA SER A 8 28.23 28.61 -38.63
C SER A 8 28.08 28.97 -37.14
N ARG A 9 27.49 30.13 -36.83
CA ARG A 9 27.09 30.44 -35.46
C ARG A 9 26.21 29.28 -34.95
N PRO A 10 26.47 28.69 -33.77
CA PRO A 10 25.56 27.72 -33.16
C PRO A 10 24.19 28.39 -33.08
N SER A 11 23.14 27.69 -33.50
CA SER A 11 21.81 28.28 -33.51
C SER A 11 21.45 28.68 -32.08
N ARG A 12 21.37 29.99 -31.79
CA ARG A 12 20.94 30.53 -30.49
C ARG A 12 19.49 30.14 -30.12
N ARG A 13 18.85 29.28 -30.92
CA ARG A 13 17.43 28.93 -30.90
C ARG A 13 17.12 27.61 -30.20
N ALA A 14 18.04 26.64 -30.22
CA ALA A 14 17.88 25.40 -29.46
C ALA A 14 17.95 25.64 -27.92
N PRO A 15 18.85 26.50 -27.39
CA PRO A 15 18.81 26.88 -25.98
C PRO A 15 17.52 27.60 -25.58
N PHE A 16 16.99 28.47 -26.44
CA PHE A 16 15.72 29.15 -26.18
C PHE A 16 14.55 28.17 -26.10
N ALA A 17 14.44 27.24 -27.06
CA ALA A 17 13.43 26.19 -27.00
C ALA A 17 13.58 25.30 -25.76
N ALA A 18 14.82 24.99 -25.34
CA ALA A 18 15.08 24.24 -24.11
C ALA A 18 14.59 24.96 -22.85
N VAL A 19 14.83 26.27 -22.74
CA VAL A 19 14.31 27.09 -21.64
C VAL A 19 12.79 27.14 -21.65
N VAL A 20 12.17 27.30 -22.82
CA VAL A 20 10.70 27.33 -22.95
C VAL A 20 10.07 25.99 -22.54
N THR A 21 10.61 24.86 -23.01
CA THR A 21 10.08 23.54 -22.63
C THR A 21 10.26 23.29 -21.13
N ALA A 22 11.45 23.54 -20.59
CA ALA A 22 11.75 23.29 -19.18
C ALA A 22 10.95 24.20 -18.24
N GLY A 23 10.89 25.50 -18.54
CA GLY A 23 10.08 26.45 -17.76
C GLY A 23 8.58 26.17 -17.88
N GLY A 24 8.10 25.76 -19.06
CA GLY A 24 6.72 25.34 -19.25
C GLY A 24 6.36 24.08 -18.46
N LEU A 25 7.26 23.10 -18.40
CA LEU A 25 7.04 21.87 -17.63
C LEU A 25 7.01 22.19 -16.13
N LEU A 26 7.95 22.99 -15.63
CA LEU A 26 7.94 23.45 -14.24
C LEU A 26 6.64 24.19 -13.90
N ALA A 27 6.17 25.08 -14.78
CA ALA A 27 4.92 25.80 -14.57
C ALA A 27 3.70 24.88 -14.51
N VAL A 28 3.66 23.84 -15.36
CA VAL A 28 2.60 22.81 -15.31
C VAL A 28 2.66 22.02 -14.00
N CYS A 29 3.84 21.59 -13.56
CA CYS A 29 4.00 20.89 -12.29
C CYS A 29 3.57 21.76 -11.11
N ALA A 30 3.98 23.03 -11.06
CA ALA A 30 3.61 23.97 -10.01
C ALA A 30 2.10 24.27 -10.00
N ALA A 31 1.48 24.44 -11.18
CA ALA A 31 0.05 24.65 -11.29
C ALA A 31 -0.75 23.41 -10.86
N ALA A 32 -0.28 22.20 -11.19
CA ALA A 32 -0.88 20.96 -10.74
C ALA A 32 -0.79 20.83 -9.21
N ALA A 33 0.40 21.04 -8.63
CA ALA A 33 0.61 21.05 -7.18
C ALA A 33 -0.30 22.03 -6.44
N TYR A 34 -0.53 23.22 -7.01
CA TYR A 34 -1.45 24.19 -6.43
C TYR A 34 -2.92 23.74 -6.50
N ALA A 35 -3.31 23.05 -7.58
CA ALA A 35 -4.68 22.58 -7.77
C ALA A 35 -5.03 21.39 -6.87
N ASP A 36 -4.05 20.53 -6.60
CA ASP A 36 -4.17 19.37 -5.71
C ASP A 36 -3.07 19.40 -4.63
N PRO A 37 -3.34 20.04 -3.48
CA PRO A 37 -2.37 20.15 -2.39
C PRO A 37 -2.17 18.84 -1.62
N THR A 38 -2.92 17.77 -1.96
CA THR A 38 -2.81 16.44 -1.34
C THR A 38 -1.69 15.61 -1.97
N SER A 39 -1.12 16.08 -3.09
CA SER A 39 -0.05 15.42 -3.84
C SER A 39 -0.45 14.08 -4.50
N LEU A 40 -1.68 13.60 -4.29
CA LEU A 40 -2.17 12.32 -4.80
C LEU A 40 -2.27 12.28 -6.34
N PHE A 41 -2.50 13.41 -6.99
CA PHE A 41 -2.67 13.50 -8.44
C PHE A 41 -1.61 14.35 -9.14
N THR A 42 -0.59 14.82 -8.40
CA THR A 42 0.41 15.76 -8.93
C THR A 42 1.79 15.10 -9.05
N PRO A 43 2.69 15.62 -9.90
CA PRO A 43 4.05 15.07 -10.03
C PRO A 43 5.02 15.53 -8.94
N VAL A 44 4.67 16.59 -8.19
CA VAL A 44 5.47 17.18 -7.11
C VAL A 44 4.50 17.67 -6.05
N PRO A 45 4.73 17.37 -4.76
CA PRO A 45 3.86 17.81 -3.69
C PRO A 45 3.85 19.34 -3.55
N TRP A 46 2.73 19.91 -3.09
CA TRP A 46 2.64 21.35 -2.86
C TRP A 46 3.58 21.85 -1.76
N SER A 47 3.86 21.01 -0.76
CA SER A 47 4.85 21.27 0.31
C SER A 47 6.22 21.61 -0.28
N ALA A 48 6.61 20.99 -1.39
CA ALA A 48 7.85 21.26 -2.11
C ALA A 48 7.86 22.63 -2.84
N PHE A 49 6.82 23.45 -2.76
CA PHE A 49 6.85 24.84 -3.25
C PHE A 49 6.70 25.88 -2.14
N GLN A 50 6.62 25.45 -0.88
CA GLN A 50 6.55 26.34 0.28
C GLN A 50 7.94 26.53 0.91
N LEU A 51 8.23 27.73 1.39
CA LEU A 51 9.40 28.01 2.22
C LEU A 51 9.11 27.50 3.64
N THR A 52 9.31 26.21 3.85
CA THR A 52 9.19 25.56 5.17
C THR A 52 10.53 25.55 5.89
N THR A 53 10.50 25.18 7.17
CA THR A 53 11.73 24.96 7.95
C THR A 53 12.45 23.72 7.41
N VAL A 54 13.71 23.87 6.99
CA VAL A 54 14.52 22.74 6.49
C VAL A 54 14.84 21.78 7.63
N ARG A 55 14.36 20.53 7.52
CA ARG A 55 14.54 19.44 8.50
C ARG A 55 15.37 18.27 7.96
N GLY A 56 16.31 18.58 7.07
CA GLY A 56 17.14 17.61 6.37
C GLY A 56 16.84 17.57 4.88
N LEU A 57 17.53 16.67 4.15
CA LEU A 57 17.43 16.59 2.69
C LEU A 57 16.02 16.23 2.21
N TRP A 58 15.31 15.37 2.93
CA TRP A 58 13.94 14.95 2.60
C TRP A 58 12.99 16.16 2.44
N SER A 59 12.99 17.09 3.40
CA SER A 59 12.10 18.26 3.43
C SER A 59 12.33 19.26 2.29
N VAL A 60 13.44 19.11 1.55
CA VAL A 60 13.79 19.94 0.40
C VAL A 60 14.05 19.12 -0.86
N ALA A 61 13.83 17.80 -0.85
CA ALA A 61 14.19 16.91 -1.95
C ALA A 61 13.49 17.32 -3.25
N GLY A 62 12.23 17.76 -3.18
CA GLY A 62 11.51 18.31 -4.32
C GLY A 62 12.20 19.54 -4.95
N ILE A 63 12.67 20.51 -4.16
CA ILE A 63 13.33 21.71 -4.69
C ILE A 63 14.80 21.47 -5.02
N ALA A 64 15.52 20.73 -4.18
CA ALA A 64 16.97 20.55 -4.26
C ALA A 64 17.37 19.43 -5.23
N VAL A 65 16.48 18.47 -5.49
CA VAL A 65 16.75 17.31 -6.35
C VAL A 65 15.76 17.24 -7.51
N PHE A 66 14.45 17.13 -7.26
CA PHE A 66 13.47 16.94 -8.33
C PHE A 66 13.50 18.10 -9.34
N VAL A 67 13.35 19.35 -8.90
CA VAL A 67 13.28 20.52 -9.79
C VAL A 67 14.56 20.68 -10.64
N PRO A 68 15.79 20.63 -10.09
CA PRO A 68 17.02 20.68 -10.88
C PRO A 68 17.12 19.55 -11.90
N VAL A 69 16.82 18.31 -11.51
CA VAL A 69 16.87 17.15 -12.42
C VAL A 69 15.84 17.30 -13.54
N LEU A 70 14.61 17.71 -13.21
CA LEU A 70 13.53 17.96 -14.18
C LEU A 70 13.97 19.00 -15.22
N LEU A 71 14.49 20.14 -14.77
CA LEU A 71 14.91 21.24 -15.64
C LEU A 71 16.11 20.84 -16.51
N LEU A 72 17.13 20.22 -15.93
CA LEU A 72 18.34 19.82 -16.64
C LEU A 72 18.05 18.71 -17.67
N ALA A 73 17.30 17.68 -17.29
CA ALA A 73 16.92 16.59 -18.19
C ALA A 73 16.04 17.10 -19.34
N THR A 74 15.07 17.97 -19.05
CA THR A 74 14.18 18.55 -20.07
C THR A 74 14.95 19.46 -21.03
N ALA A 75 15.83 20.32 -20.49
CA ALA A 75 16.64 21.22 -21.30
C ALA A 75 17.62 20.45 -22.18
N TRP A 76 18.29 19.44 -21.62
CA TRP A 76 19.20 18.55 -22.35
C TRP A 76 18.46 17.79 -23.46
N GLY A 77 17.35 17.12 -23.12
CA GLY A 77 16.56 16.34 -24.06
C GLY A 77 15.98 17.20 -25.20
N THR A 78 15.56 18.42 -24.88
CA THR A 78 15.10 19.40 -25.88
C THR A 78 16.24 19.85 -26.79
N ALA A 79 17.39 20.23 -26.22
CA ALA A 79 18.54 20.68 -26.99
C ALA A 79 19.07 19.59 -27.93
N VAL A 80 19.16 18.35 -27.45
CA VAL A 80 19.55 17.18 -28.25
C VAL A 80 18.52 16.93 -29.36
N SER A 81 17.22 16.98 -29.05
CA SER A 81 16.16 16.79 -30.04
C SER A 81 16.24 17.77 -31.21
N PHE A 82 16.59 19.04 -30.98
CA PHE A 82 16.78 20.03 -32.03
C PHE A 82 18.13 19.94 -32.75
N ARG A 83 19.23 19.62 -32.05
CA ARG A 83 20.57 19.45 -32.66
C ARG A 83 20.64 18.19 -33.53
N GLY A 84 19.91 17.15 -33.15
CA GLY A 84 19.80 15.88 -33.87
C GLY A 84 18.76 15.85 -34.99
N ALA A 85 17.87 16.84 -35.07
CA ALA A 85 16.82 16.87 -36.08
C ALA A 85 17.39 17.22 -37.47
N ALA A 86 17.09 16.38 -38.47
CA ALA A 86 17.30 16.71 -39.88
C ALA A 86 16.44 17.93 -40.27
N GLU A 87 16.82 18.63 -41.35
CA GLU A 87 16.09 19.84 -41.78
C GLU A 87 14.61 19.59 -42.14
N THR A 88 14.23 18.32 -42.28
CA THR A 88 12.90 17.84 -42.70
C THR A 88 12.00 17.36 -41.55
N VAL A 89 12.45 17.44 -40.28
CA VAL A 89 11.62 17.02 -39.13
C VAL A 89 10.50 18.04 -38.92
N GLY A 90 9.29 17.70 -39.36
CA GLY A 90 8.10 18.54 -39.19
C GLY A 90 7.71 18.77 -37.72
N ARG A 91 7.05 19.90 -37.44
CA ARG A 91 6.66 20.32 -36.07
C ARG A 91 5.93 19.24 -35.28
N ARG A 92 5.01 18.51 -35.93
CA ARG A 92 4.27 17.41 -35.29
C ARG A 92 5.21 16.35 -34.69
N ARG A 93 6.25 15.93 -35.43
CA ARG A 93 7.22 14.94 -34.94
C ARG A 93 8.09 15.50 -33.82
N MET A 94 8.40 16.79 -33.86
CA MET A 94 9.11 17.46 -32.78
C MET A 94 8.26 17.50 -31.50
N VAL A 95 6.96 17.80 -31.60
CA VAL A 95 6.04 17.77 -30.43
C VAL A 95 6.03 16.38 -29.78
N PHE A 96 5.85 15.30 -30.56
CA PHE A 96 5.89 13.94 -30.00
C PHE A 96 7.22 13.60 -29.32
N ARG A 97 8.35 14.03 -29.91
CA ARG A 97 9.67 13.80 -29.32
C ARG A 97 9.85 14.57 -28.01
N LEU A 98 9.45 15.84 -27.98
CA LEU A 98 9.53 16.67 -26.76
C LEU A 98 8.54 16.19 -25.70
N TRP A 99 7.38 15.67 -26.07
CA TRP A 99 6.44 15.06 -25.13
C TRP A 99 7.07 13.85 -24.43
N GLY A 100 7.71 12.95 -25.19
CA GLY A 100 8.51 11.87 -24.60
C GLY A 100 9.65 12.37 -23.69
N VAL A 101 10.29 13.49 -24.04
CA VAL A 101 11.30 14.13 -23.16
C VAL A 101 10.68 14.59 -21.85
N THR A 102 9.48 15.17 -21.84
CA THR A 102 8.81 15.60 -20.60
C THR A 102 8.47 14.43 -19.69
N ILE A 103 7.99 13.31 -20.24
CA ILE A 103 7.69 12.07 -19.50
C ILE A 103 8.97 11.52 -18.88
N LEU A 104 10.02 11.36 -19.69
CA LEU A 104 11.32 10.85 -19.25
C LEU A 104 11.96 11.72 -18.16
N SER A 105 11.93 13.03 -18.34
CA SER A 105 12.56 13.96 -17.40
C SER A 105 11.86 13.94 -16.04
N THR A 106 10.54 13.78 -16.03
CA THR A 106 9.75 13.63 -14.80
C THR A 106 10.09 12.32 -14.10
N ALA A 107 10.16 11.21 -14.83
CA ALA A 107 10.52 9.92 -14.25
C ALA A 107 11.92 9.94 -13.61
N LEU A 108 12.90 10.53 -14.30
CA LEU A 108 14.26 10.65 -13.78
C LEU A 108 14.35 11.58 -12.56
N ALA A 109 13.58 12.67 -12.57
CA ALA A 109 13.49 13.59 -11.44
C ALA A 109 12.90 12.89 -10.21
N ARG A 110 11.80 12.15 -10.39
CA ARG A 110 11.16 11.38 -9.33
C ARG A 110 12.08 10.30 -8.77
N LEU A 111 12.73 9.54 -9.64
CA LEU A 111 13.69 8.51 -9.24
C LEU A 111 14.79 9.09 -8.34
N ALA A 112 15.33 10.25 -8.70
CA ALA A 112 16.39 10.90 -7.93
C ALA A 112 15.89 11.47 -6.60
N GLU A 113 14.70 12.07 -6.60
CA GLU A 113 14.03 12.59 -5.40
C GLU A 113 13.78 11.49 -4.38
N MET A 114 13.13 10.40 -4.78
CA MET A 114 12.80 9.27 -3.92
C MET A 114 14.05 8.67 -3.25
N ILE A 115 15.16 8.53 -4.00
CA ILE A 115 16.44 8.07 -3.44
C ILE A 115 17.01 9.07 -2.42
N ALA A 116 16.89 10.37 -2.68
CA ALA A 116 17.40 11.42 -1.79
C ALA A 116 16.57 11.53 -0.50
N GLU A 117 15.25 11.34 -0.60
CA GLU A 117 14.30 11.41 0.51
C GLU A 117 14.42 10.20 1.44
N THR A 118 14.55 9.01 0.87
CA THR A 118 14.59 7.75 1.63
C THR A 118 16.01 7.27 1.96
N GLY A 119 17.06 7.90 1.41
CA GLY A 119 18.46 7.45 1.50
C GLY A 119 19.09 7.39 2.89
N GLY A 120 18.38 7.82 3.94
CA GLY A 120 18.78 7.69 5.34
C GLY A 120 17.78 6.91 6.22
N ALA A 121 16.68 6.42 5.64
CA ALA A 121 15.73 5.60 6.35
C ALA A 121 16.34 4.22 6.63
N GLY A 122 16.17 3.71 7.85
CA GLY A 122 16.61 2.36 8.24
C GLY A 122 15.76 1.27 7.62
N VAL A 123 15.59 1.28 6.30
CA VAL A 123 14.74 0.35 5.55
C VAL A 123 15.38 -1.03 5.54
N HIS A 124 14.59 -2.05 5.88
CA HIS A 124 15.03 -3.44 5.79
C HIS A 124 15.35 -3.84 4.34
N GLY A 125 16.45 -4.57 4.15
CA GLY A 125 17.06 -4.79 2.82
C GLY A 125 17.85 -3.60 2.25
N GLY A 126 17.87 -2.46 2.95
CA GLY A 126 18.77 -1.32 2.70
C GLY A 126 18.62 -0.68 1.32
N ALA A 127 19.75 -0.27 0.73
CA ALA A 127 19.79 0.47 -0.53
C ALA A 127 19.15 -0.28 -1.72
N GLN A 128 19.07 -1.61 -1.67
CA GLN A 128 18.47 -2.41 -2.73
C GLN A 128 16.96 -2.22 -2.78
N THR A 129 16.28 -2.38 -1.65
CA THR A 129 14.83 -2.15 -1.51
C THR A 129 14.46 -0.72 -1.92
N LEU A 130 15.28 0.25 -1.51
CA LEU A 130 15.10 1.67 -1.87
C LEU A 130 15.18 1.89 -3.38
N VAL A 131 16.22 1.36 -4.04
CA VAL A 131 16.39 1.51 -5.50
C VAL A 131 15.27 0.80 -6.27
N ALA A 132 14.89 -0.42 -5.86
CA ALA A 132 13.79 -1.15 -6.49
C ALA A 132 12.46 -0.39 -6.36
N THR A 133 12.18 0.16 -5.18
CA THR A 133 10.96 0.93 -4.94
C THR A 133 10.97 2.26 -5.70
N ALA A 134 12.10 2.98 -5.71
CA ALA A 134 12.22 4.23 -6.46
C ALA A 134 12.11 4.02 -7.98
N LEU A 135 12.66 2.91 -8.49
CA LEU A 135 12.48 2.52 -9.89
C LEU A 135 11.03 2.20 -10.19
N TRP A 136 10.32 1.50 -9.29
CA TRP A 136 8.91 1.22 -9.45
C TRP A 136 8.06 2.50 -9.47
N ASP A 137 8.26 3.39 -8.50
CA ASP A 137 7.46 4.58 -8.30
C ASP A 137 7.60 5.61 -9.44
N CYS A 138 8.79 5.73 -10.04
CA CYS A 138 9.08 6.81 -10.99
C CYS A 138 8.16 6.88 -12.23
N GLY A 139 7.54 5.77 -12.62
CA GLY A 139 6.62 5.70 -13.75
C GLY A 139 5.22 6.23 -13.46
N LEU A 140 4.78 6.31 -12.20
CA LEU A 140 3.48 6.86 -11.84
C LEU A 140 3.42 8.39 -12.10
N PRO A 141 4.38 9.21 -11.61
CA PRO A 141 4.44 10.62 -12.01
C PRO A 141 4.68 10.81 -13.51
N ALA A 142 5.44 9.91 -14.15
CA ALA A 142 5.64 9.94 -15.59
C ALA A 142 4.32 9.75 -16.36
N LEU A 143 3.44 8.86 -15.89
CA LEU A 143 2.10 8.66 -16.43
C LEU A 143 1.23 9.91 -16.25
N ARG A 144 1.25 10.53 -15.06
CA ARG A 144 0.54 11.79 -14.79
C ARG A 144 0.99 12.89 -15.76
N VAL A 145 2.29 13.04 -15.98
CA VAL A 145 2.84 13.99 -16.96
C VAL A 145 2.54 13.60 -18.40
N ALA A 146 2.25 12.34 -18.73
CA ALA A 146 1.82 11.98 -20.08
C ALA A 146 0.53 12.72 -20.49
N PHE A 147 -0.36 13.03 -19.55
CA PHE A 147 -1.62 13.75 -19.83
C PHE A 147 -1.45 15.26 -20.07
N VAL A 148 -0.47 15.90 -19.44
CA VAL A 148 -0.31 17.38 -19.46
C VAL A 148 1.00 17.87 -20.09
N GLY A 149 2.02 17.00 -20.17
CA GLY A 149 3.35 17.29 -20.68
C GLY A 149 3.41 17.60 -22.19
N TRP A 150 2.32 17.39 -22.92
CA TRP A 150 2.22 17.82 -24.31
C TRP A 150 2.15 19.36 -24.43
N ILE A 151 1.68 20.08 -23.39
CA ILE A 151 1.62 21.55 -23.37
C ILE A 151 3.03 22.15 -23.50
N PRO A 152 3.99 21.87 -22.59
CA PRO A 152 5.36 22.36 -22.73
C PRO A 152 6.06 21.84 -23.99
N ALA A 153 5.73 20.63 -24.46
CA ALA A 153 6.25 20.09 -25.71
C ALA A 153 5.81 20.91 -26.94
N VAL A 154 4.56 21.37 -26.98
CA VAL A 154 4.05 22.28 -28.01
C VAL A 154 4.77 23.62 -27.92
N LEU A 155 4.84 24.22 -26.73
CA LEU A 155 5.52 25.51 -26.55
C LEU A 155 6.98 25.47 -27.03
N GLY A 156 7.73 24.42 -26.65
CA GLY A 156 9.10 24.20 -27.10
C GLY A 156 9.23 24.01 -28.61
N ALA A 157 8.34 23.22 -29.22
CA ALA A 157 8.33 22.99 -30.66
C ALA A 157 8.06 24.27 -31.48
N TYR A 158 7.21 25.17 -30.97
CA TYR A 158 6.84 26.41 -31.64
C TYR A 158 7.78 27.58 -31.32
N ALA A 159 8.49 27.55 -30.19
CA ALA A 159 9.55 28.49 -29.85
C ALA A 159 10.71 28.45 -30.88
N HIS A 160 10.91 27.32 -31.54
CA HIS A 160 11.89 27.18 -32.62
C HIS A 160 11.31 27.60 -33.98
N ARG A 161 11.40 28.89 -34.34
CA ARG A 161 11.07 29.36 -35.70
C ARG A 161 12.08 28.84 -36.73
N TYR A 162 11.64 27.89 -37.56
CA TYR A 162 12.33 27.51 -38.80
C TYR A 162 12.36 28.70 -39.76
N ARG A 163 13.55 29.14 -40.19
CA ARG A 163 13.66 29.98 -41.39
C ARG A 163 14.08 29.05 -42.53
N PRO A 164 13.31 28.92 -43.62
CA PRO A 164 13.81 28.27 -44.82
C PRO A 164 15.06 29.04 -45.28
N ARG A 165 16.13 28.32 -45.63
CA ARG A 165 17.24 28.93 -46.37
C ARG A 165 16.71 29.37 -47.74
N PRO A 166 17.15 30.50 -48.30
CA PRO A 166 16.78 30.89 -49.66
C PRO A 166 17.12 29.77 -50.64
N GLU A 167 16.21 29.47 -51.55
CA GLU A 167 16.37 28.48 -52.62
C GLU A 167 17.54 28.90 -53.52
N GLY A 168 18.75 28.43 -53.22
CA GLY A 168 19.94 28.89 -53.96
C GLY A 168 21.18 28.01 -53.89
N SER A 169 21.12 26.82 -53.27
CA SER A 169 22.24 25.89 -53.39
C SER A 169 21.76 24.43 -53.36
N ARG A 170 21.47 23.89 -54.54
CA ARG A 170 21.45 22.43 -54.76
C ARG A 170 22.87 21.89 -54.54
N ARG A 171 23.27 21.67 -53.29
CA ARG A 171 24.35 20.72 -52.98
C ARG A 171 23.80 19.32 -53.22
N ARG A 172 24.55 18.50 -53.97
CA ARG A 172 24.28 17.07 -54.20
C ARG A 172 23.75 16.42 -52.91
N ARG A 173 22.61 15.74 -52.99
CA ARG A 173 22.16 14.80 -51.96
C ARG A 173 23.26 13.75 -51.81
N MET A 174 24.16 13.93 -50.85
CA MET A 174 24.83 12.77 -50.27
C MET A 174 23.74 11.91 -49.61
N PRO A 175 23.83 10.57 -49.64
CA PRO A 175 22.95 9.73 -48.84
C PRO A 175 23.11 10.17 -47.39
N THR A 176 22.06 10.73 -46.80
CA THR A 176 22.03 10.93 -45.35
C THR A 176 22.21 9.56 -44.71
N PRO A 177 23.22 9.35 -43.84
CA PRO A 177 23.32 8.10 -43.11
C PRO A 177 22.02 7.88 -42.32
N PRO A 178 21.61 6.63 -42.06
CA PRO A 178 20.34 6.37 -41.42
C PRO A 178 20.42 6.89 -39.98
N HIS A 179 19.78 8.03 -39.73
CA HIS A 179 19.48 8.49 -38.38
C HIS A 179 18.65 7.42 -37.67
N PHE A 180 18.71 7.36 -36.33
CA PHE A 180 17.83 6.54 -35.49
C PHE A 180 16.36 6.72 -35.95
N GLY A 181 15.86 5.76 -36.73
CA GLY A 181 14.61 5.89 -37.46
C GLY A 181 13.46 5.25 -36.68
N TRP A 182 12.26 5.81 -36.80
CA TRP A 182 11.02 5.29 -36.19
C TRP A 182 10.86 3.75 -36.34
N ARG A 183 11.21 3.20 -37.51
CA ARG A 183 11.13 1.75 -37.79
C ARG A 183 12.08 0.92 -36.90
N TRP A 184 13.21 1.50 -36.49
CA TRP A 184 14.17 0.87 -35.58
C TRP A 184 13.68 0.92 -34.14
N ALA A 185 13.26 2.09 -33.65
CA ALA A 185 12.65 2.24 -32.34
C ALA A 185 11.49 1.24 -32.16
N LEU A 186 10.66 1.12 -33.21
CA LEU A 186 9.53 0.20 -33.24
C LEU A 186 9.95 -1.28 -33.16
N MET A 187 10.89 -1.73 -34.01
CA MET A 187 11.23 -3.15 -34.12
C MET A 187 12.31 -3.63 -33.14
N GLY A 188 13.25 -2.76 -32.75
CA GLY A 188 14.43 -3.11 -31.93
C GLY A 188 14.28 -2.86 -30.44
N THR A 189 13.26 -2.10 -30.01
CA THR A 189 13.06 -1.74 -28.60
C THR A 189 11.60 -1.80 -28.19
N VAL A 190 10.70 -1.16 -28.95
CA VAL A 190 9.27 -1.10 -28.59
C VAL A 190 8.61 -2.47 -28.69
N LEU A 191 8.74 -3.17 -29.83
CA LEU A 191 8.10 -4.48 -30.01
C LEU A 191 8.63 -5.55 -29.03
N PRO A 192 9.95 -5.67 -28.77
CA PRO A 192 10.47 -6.60 -27.75
C PRO A 192 9.98 -6.30 -26.36
N LEU A 193 10.02 -5.03 -25.92
CA LEU A 193 9.50 -4.67 -24.60
C LEU A 193 7.99 -4.85 -24.52
N ALA A 194 7.23 -4.58 -25.59
CA ALA A 194 5.78 -4.81 -25.61
C ALA A 194 5.42 -6.31 -25.50
N LEU A 195 6.24 -7.19 -26.09
CA LEU A 195 5.99 -8.64 -26.09
C LEU A 195 6.58 -9.36 -24.86
N LEU A 196 7.76 -8.93 -24.39
CA LEU A 196 8.51 -9.58 -23.29
C LEU A 196 8.39 -8.83 -21.97
N GLY A 197 8.15 -7.52 -22.00
CA GLY A 197 7.94 -6.70 -20.80
C GLY A 197 6.78 -7.17 -19.93
N PRO A 198 5.65 -7.68 -20.48
CA PRO A 198 4.63 -8.33 -19.67
C PRO A 198 5.13 -9.53 -18.87
N LEU A 199 6.17 -10.22 -19.35
CA LEU A 199 6.75 -11.42 -18.75
C LEU A 199 7.80 -11.08 -17.69
N VAL A 200 8.68 -10.12 -18.00
CA VAL A 200 9.82 -9.71 -17.16
C VAL A 200 9.45 -8.65 -16.13
N GLY A 201 8.48 -7.78 -16.45
CA GLY A 201 8.03 -6.68 -15.59
C GLY A 201 7.65 -7.11 -14.18
N PRO A 202 6.80 -8.14 -13.99
CA PRO A 202 6.45 -8.63 -12.66
C PRO A 202 7.65 -9.02 -11.79
N MET A 203 8.74 -9.54 -12.38
CA MET A 203 9.97 -9.87 -11.62
C MET A 203 10.72 -8.62 -11.13
N LEU A 204 10.70 -7.54 -11.92
CA LEU A 204 11.34 -6.28 -11.53
C LEU A 204 10.59 -5.57 -10.42
N TRP A 205 9.30 -5.90 -10.25
CA TRP A 205 8.45 -5.36 -9.21
C TRP A 205 8.36 -6.30 -8.01
N GLU A 206 8.90 -7.53 -8.05
CA GLU A 206 8.96 -8.41 -6.88
C GLU A 206 9.69 -7.67 -5.74
N GLY A 207 9.05 -7.57 -4.56
CA GLY A 207 9.56 -6.78 -3.43
C GLY A 207 9.08 -5.33 -3.38
N SER A 208 8.52 -4.78 -4.46
CA SER A 208 7.95 -3.43 -4.45
C SER A 208 6.53 -3.39 -3.84
N PRO A 209 6.06 -2.22 -3.38
CA PRO A 209 4.71 -2.02 -2.84
C PRO A 209 3.57 -2.41 -3.78
N ALA A 210 3.82 -2.54 -5.09
CA ALA A 210 2.79 -2.92 -6.04
C ALA A 210 2.88 -4.34 -6.58
N ALA A 211 3.86 -5.14 -6.17
CA ALA A 211 3.93 -6.56 -6.55
C ALA A 211 2.60 -7.28 -6.31
N SER A 212 1.97 -6.95 -5.18
CA SER A 212 0.66 -7.48 -4.79
C SER A 212 -0.40 -7.15 -5.82
N PHE A 213 -0.50 -5.93 -6.36
CA PHE A 213 -1.52 -5.55 -7.36
C PHE A 213 -1.48 -6.36 -8.65
N TYR A 214 -0.29 -6.79 -9.11
CA TYR A 214 -0.18 -7.50 -10.40
C TYR A 214 -0.74 -8.92 -10.36
N GLY A 215 -0.80 -9.52 -9.18
CA GLY A 215 -1.24 -10.90 -9.00
C GLY A 215 -0.30 -11.89 -9.68
N GLU A 216 -0.23 -13.11 -9.14
CA GLU A 216 0.66 -14.13 -9.70
C GLU A 216 0.27 -14.56 -11.14
N SER A 217 -0.94 -14.20 -11.60
CA SER A 217 -1.59 -14.76 -12.81
C SER A 217 -1.06 -14.27 -14.15
N LEU A 218 -0.31 -13.15 -14.21
CA LEU A 218 0.28 -12.65 -15.46
C LEU A 218 1.79 -12.88 -15.55
N SER A 219 2.38 -13.48 -14.52
CA SER A 219 3.73 -14.02 -14.59
C SER A 219 3.67 -15.44 -15.19
N LEU A 220 4.62 -15.80 -16.06
CA LEU A 220 4.76 -17.17 -16.59
C LEU A 220 5.12 -18.24 -15.52
N ARG A 221 4.78 -18.03 -14.23
CA ARG A 221 4.82 -19.09 -13.21
C ARG A 221 4.04 -20.33 -13.64
N ARG A 222 2.99 -20.17 -14.46
CA ARG A 222 2.26 -21.27 -15.09
C ARG A 222 2.08 -20.99 -16.58
N LEU A 223 2.80 -21.73 -17.42
CA LEU A 223 2.42 -21.87 -18.84
C LEU A 223 1.01 -22.49 -18.93
N PRO A 224 0.32 -22.41 -20.09
CA PRO A 224 -1.03 -22.98 -20.31
C PRO A 224 -1.22 -24.49 -20.05
N PHE A 225 -0.26 -25.18 -19.42
CA PHE A 225 -0.27 -26.62 -19.17
C PHE A 225 0.24 -27.00 -17.76
N GLY A 226 0.33 -26.05 -16.81
CA GLY A 226 0.57 -26.36 -15.40
C GLY A 226 2.02 -26.70 -15.00
N LEU A 227 3.01 -26.44 -15.86
CA LEU A 227 4.42 -26.56 -15.52
C LEU A 227 4.90 -25.35 -14.70
N ASP A 228 5.33 -25.59 -13.45
CA ASP A 228 6.02 -24.62 -12.60
C ASP A 228 7.53 -24.72 -12.85
N LEU A 229 8.11 -23.66 -13.44
CA LEU A 229 9.53 -23.62 -13.80
C LEU A 229 10.44 -23.18 -12.63
N GLY A 230 9.88 -22.79 -11.48
CA GLY A 230 10.66 -22.38 -10.30
C GLY A 230 11.78 -21.36 -10.65
N PRO A 231 12.99 -21.48 -10.08
CA PRO A 231 14.13 -20.62 -10.40
C PRO A 231 14.64 -20.74 -11.85
N ALA A 232 14.37 -21.86 -12.54
CA ALA A 232 14.80 -22.09 -13.93
C ALA A 232 14.01 -21.23 -14.94
N ARG A 233 12.88 -20.66 -14.52
CA ARG A 233 12.09 -19.60 -15.20
C ARG A 233 12.96 -18.44 -15.69
N PHE A 234 13.86 -17.96 -14.82
CA PHE A 234 14.72 -16.81 -15.11
C PHE A 234 15.64 -17.08 -16.31
N VAL A 235 16.16 -18.30 -16.42
CA VAL A 235 17.10 -18.69 -17.49
C VAL A 235 16.40 -18.75 -18.86
N VAL A 236 15.17 -19.26 -18.90
CA VAL A 236 14.38 -19.39 -20.15
C VAL A 236 13.91 -18.02 -20.64
N GLU A 237 13.42 -17.17 -19.75
CA GLU A 237 12.95 -15.82 -20.09
C GLU A 237 14.11 -14.89 -20.47
N LEU A 238 15.22 -14.91 -19.72
CA LEU A 238 16.44 -14.17 -20.03
C LEU A 238 17.08 -14.67 -21.33
N GLY A 239 17.09 -15.98 -21.57
CA GLY A 239 17.54 -16.59 -22.81
C GLY A 239 16.70 -16.14 -24.02
N THR A 240 15.37 -16.09 -23.85
CA THR A 240 14.45 -15.61 -24.90
C THR A 240 14.65 -14.13 -25.19
N ALA A 241 14.76 -13.29 -24.15
CA ALA A 241 15.03 -11.86 -24.29
C ALA A 241 16.41 -11.59 -24.93
N ALA A 242 17.43 -12.36 -24.57
CA ALA A 242 18.77 -12.27 -25.16
C ALA A 242 18.78 -12.69 -26.64
N ILE A 243 18.08 -13.77 -27.02
CA ILE A 243 17.98 -14.23 -28.42
C ILE A 243 17.20 -13.24 -29.28
N VAL A 244 16.02 -12.78 -28.81
CA VAL A 244 15.21 -11.79 -29.51
C VAL A 244 15.98 -10.46 -29.63
N GLY A 245 16.61 -10.01 -28.54
CA GLY A 245 17.47 -8.82 -28.52
C GLY A 245 18.64 -8.94 -29.50
N ALA A 246 19.34 -10.08 -29.54
CA ALA A 246 20.45 -10.34 -30.44
C ALA A 246 20.02 -10.38 -31.92
N VAL A 247 18.89 -11.02 -32.25
CA VAL A 247 18.34 -11.06 -33.62
C VAL A 247 17.95 -9.66 -34.11
N LEU A 248 17.41 -8.83 -33.22
CA LEU A 248 16.99 -7.47 -33.54
C LEU A 248 18.17 -6.49 -33.58
N LEU A 249 19.19 -6.66 -32.73
CA LEU A 249 20.47 -5.94 -32.83
C LEU A 249 21.21 -6.30 -34.12
N ALA A 250 21.30 -7.58 -34.47
CA ALA A 250 22.05 -8.07 -35.64
C ALA A 250 21.41 -7.64 -36.98
N ARG A 251 20.07 -7.55 -37.05
CA ARG A 251 19.35 -7.02 -38.23
C ARG A 251 19.52 -5.51 -38.41
N SER A 252 19.99 -4.82 -37.38
CA SER A 252 19.85 -3.40 -37.27
C SER A 252 21.19 -2.65 -37.14
N SER A 253 22.24 -3.35 -36.68
CA SER A 253 23.65 -2.93 -36.64
C SER A 253 24.20 -2.49 -38.01
N ARG A 254 23.62 -2.98 -39.11
CA ARG A 254 24.01 -2.65 -40.50
C ARG A 254 23.59 -1.26 -40.98
N ARG A 255 22.96 -0.43 -40.13
CA ARG A 255 22.37 0.87 -40.52
C ARG A 255 22.71 2.05 -39.59
N PHE A 256 23.66 1.93 -38.67
CA PHE A 256 23.91 2.97 -37.66
C PHE A 256 24.95 4.03 -38.04
N ASP A 257 24.72 5.25 -37.56
CA ASP A 257 25.70 6.32 -37.47
C ASP A 257 26.00 6.60 -35.98
N TYR A 258 27.18 6.19 -35.51
CA TYR A 258 27.61 6.35 -34.11
C TYR A 258 28.24 7.72 -33.81
N THR A 259 28.24 8.64 -34.77
CA THR A 259 28.91 9.94 -34.63
C THR A 259 28.21 10.90 -33.65
N ARG A 260 27.00 10.58 -33.16
CA ARG A 260 26.21 11.40 -32.24
C ARG A 260 25.69 10.61 -31.02
N PRO A 261 26.54 10.36 -30.01
CA PRO A 261 26.17 9.53 -28.85
C PRO A 261 24.99 10.08 -28.03
N ALA A 262 24.82 11.41 -27.95
CA ALA A 262 23.69 12.02 -27.24
C ALA A 262 22.33 11.75 -27.91
N ASP A 263 22.28 11.72 -29.26
CA ASP A 263 21.07 11.39 -30.02
C ASP A 263 20.70 9.91 -29.87
N LEU A 264 21.70 9.03 -29.81
CA LEU A 264 21.53 7.60 -29.55
C LEU A 264 20.98 7.35 -28.14
N LEU A 265 21.56 8.02 -27.13
CA LEU A 265 21.14 7.91 -25.73
C LEU A 265 19.69 8.36 -25.55
N LEU A 266 19.34 9.56 -26.03
CA LEU A 266 17.97 10.06 -25.93
C LEU A 266 16.99 9.19 -26.76
N GLY A 267 17.36 8.83 -28.00
CA GLY A 267 16.51 7.99 -28.85
C GLY A 267 16.25 6.61 -28.24
N GLY A 268 17.26 6.00 -27.61
CA GLY A 268 17.15 4.73 -26.90
C GLY A 268 16.22 4.81 -25.69
N TRP A 269 16.37 5.82 -24.83
CA TRP A 269 15.47 6.06 -23.69
C TRP A 269 14.02 6.29 -24.11
N LEU A 270 13.78 7.11 -25.13
CA LEU A 270 12.42 7.35 -25.63
C LEU A 270 11.79 6.09 -26.24
N ALA A 271 12.58 5.24 -26.90
CA ALA A 271 12.10 3.97 -27.42
C ALA A 271 11.82 2.94 -26.30
N ALA A 272 12.66 2.91 -25.26
CA ALA A 272 12.45 2.07 -24.08
C ALA A 272 11.17 2.47 -23.33
N LEU A 273 10.93 3.77 -23.13
CA LEU A 273 9.69 4.29 -22.58
C LEU A 273 8.45 3.90 -23.40
N GLY A 274 8.52 4.04 -24.72
CA GLY A 274 7.41 3.63 -25.59
C GLY A 274 7.15 2.11 -25.55
N GLY A 275 8.21 1.30 -25.45
CA GLY A 275 8.11 -0.15 -25.30
C GLY A 275 7.55 -0.57 -23.95
N GLY A 276 7.99 0.08 -22.88
CA GLY A 276 7.47 -0.13 -21.53
C GLY A 276 5.99 0.25 -21.41
N LEU A 277 5.59 1.42 -21.92
CA LEU A 277 4.17 1.80 -21.98
C LEU A 277 3.32 0.78 -22.74
N ALA A 278 3.82 0.29 -23.88
CA ALA A 278 3.14 -0.75 -24.65
C ALA A 278 3.03 -2.07 -23.86
N ALA A 279 4.03 -2.44 -23.06
CA ALA A 279 3.95 -3.57 -22.14
C ALA A 279 2.82 -3.40 -21.12
N GLY A 280 2.68 -2.21 -20.54
CA GLY A 280 1.59 -1.87 -19.62
C GLY A 280 0.21 -1.98 -20.28
N VAL A 281 0.05 -1.51 -21.53
CA VAL A 281 -1.18 -1.67 -22.31
C VAL A 281 -1.50 -3.15 -22.53
N VAL A 282 -0.51 -3.96 -22.92
CA VAL A 282 -0.69 -5.41 -23.13
C VAL A 282 -1.09 -6.08 -21.82
N GLN A 283 -0.41 -5.78 -20.70
CA GLN A 283 -0.79 -6.31 -19.39
C GLN A 283 -2.21 -5.94 -18.99
N THR A 284 -2.63 -4.69 -19.24
CA THR A 284 -4.00 -4.23 -18.99
C THR A 284 -4.99 -5.03 -19.81
N ALA A 285 -4.72 -5.20 -21.12
CA ALA A 285 -5.59 -5.98 -22.00
C ALA A 285 -5.72 -7.45 -21.59
N LEU A 286 -4.65 -8.04 -21.04
CA LEU A 286 -4.67 -9.41 -20.51
C LEU A 286 -5.42 -9.53 -19.17
N ALA A 287 -5.51 -8.46 -18.39
CA ALA A 287 -6.22 -8.42 -17.11
C ALA A 287 -7.73 -8.16 -17.27
N LEU A 288 -8.16 -7.50 -18.36
CA LEU A 288 -9.57 -7.16 -18.65
C LEU A 288 -10.58 -8.30 -18.40
N PRO A 289 -10.35 -9.57 -18.82
CA PRO A 289 -11.33 -10.63 -18.58
C PRO A 289 -11.59 -10.93 -17.10
N ARG A 290 -10.61 -10.66 -16.21
CA ARG A 290 -10.76 -10.76 -14.75
C ARG A 290 -11.37 -9.47 -14.19
N ASP A 291 -10.97 -8.32 -14.71
CA ASP A 291 -11.35 -7.02 -14.12
C ASP A 291 -12.74 -6.53 -14.56
N LEU A 292 -13.28 -7.05 -15.68
CA LEU A 292 -14.65 -6.75 -16.14
C LEU A 292 -15.74 -7.66 -15.53
N GLN A 293 -15.38 -8.60 -14.66
CA GLN A 293 -16.38 -9.52 -14.04
C GLN A 293 -17.20 -8.86 -12.92
N GLY A 294 -16.78 -7.69 -12.43
CA GLY A 294 -17.47 -6.96 -11.37
C GLY A 294 -18.36 -5.82 -11.90
N THR A 295 -19.16 -5.24 -11.00
CA THR A 295 -19.91 -4.00 -11.24
C THR A 295 -19.13 -2.74 -10.82
N ASP A 296 -17.89 -2.92 -10.37
CA ASP A 296 -17.00 -1.85 -9.94
C ASP A 296 -16.12 -1.30 -11.07
N LEU A 297 -15.43 -0.19 -10.80
CA LEU A 297 -14.56 0.51 -11.75
C LEU A 297 -13.07 0.23 -11.52
N PHE A 298 -12.71 -0.85 -10.81
CA PHE A 298 -11.32 -1.14 -10.43
C PHE A 298 -10.39 -1.32 -11.62
N VAL A 299 -10.93 -1.67 -12.80
CA VAL A 299 -10.19 -1.71 -14.06
C VAL A 299 -9.47 -0.38 -14.39
N LEU A 300 -9.99 0.76 -13.94
CA LEU A 300 -9.39 2.07 -14.18
C LEU A 300 -8.09 2.28 -13.39
N PRO A 301 -8.07 2.16 -12.04
CA PRO A 301 -6.82 2.25 -11.29
C PRO A 301 -5.85 1.11 -11.63
N ASP A 302 -6.32 -0.12 -11.87
CA ASP A 302 -5.44 -1.23 -12.30
C ASP A 302 -4.73 -0.92 -13.63
N ALA A 303 -5.46 -0.40 -14.63
CA ALA A 303 -4.85 0.06 -15.88
C ALA A 303 -3.82 1.17 -15.66
N GLY A 304 -4.15 2.15 -14.81
CA GLY A 304 -3.24 3.24 -14.45
C GLY A 304 -1.93 2.70 -13.84
N LEU A 305 -2.03 1.78 -12.88
CA LEU A 305 -0.88 1.14 -12.25
C LEU A 305 -0.03 0.38 -13.29
N ARG A 306 -0.63 -0.46 -14.15
CA ARG A 306 0.07 -1.20 -15.22
C ARG A 306 0.77 -0.30 -16.23
N LEU A 307 0.17 0.82 -16.61
CA LEU A 307 0.81 1.79 -17.50
C LEU A 307 1.97 2.51 -16.81
N GLY A 308 1.80 2.89 -15.55
CA GLY A 308 2.85 3.51 -14.73
C GLY A 308 4.05 2.60 -14.60
N THR A 309 3.86 1.34 -14.18
CA THR A 309 4.97 0.37 -14.10
C THR A 309 5.56 0.04 -15.46
N GLY A 310 4.76 0.02 -16.53
CA GLY A 310 5.27 -0.03 -17.89
C GLY A 310 6.26 1.09 -18.19
N LEU A 311 5.97 2.33 -17.79
CA LEU A 311 6.90 3.45 -17.94
C LEU A 311 8.17 3.27 -17.08
N SER A 312 8.02 2.82 -15.84
CA SER A 312 9.14 2.47 -14.95
C SER A 312 10.07 1.43 -15.58
N LEU A 313 9.50 0.39 -16.21
CA LEU A 313 10.24 -0.61 -16.97
C LEU A 313 11.06 0.04 -18.08
N GLY A 314 10.45 0.97 -18.82
CA GLY A 314 11.12 1.73 -19.87
C GLY A 314 12.29 2.57 -19.34
N VAL A 315 12.16 3.18 -18.17
CA VAL A 315 13.25 3.92 -17.50
C VAL A 315 14.38 2.97 -17.13
N ALA A 316 14.09 1.87 -16.43
CA ALA A 316 15.06 0.88 -15.98
C ALA A 316 15.86 0.29 -17.15
N PHE A 317 15.17 -0.15 -18.21
CA PHE A 317 15.83 -0.69 -19.41
C PHE A 317 16.62 0.36 -20.17
N GLY A 318 16.16 1.62 -20.15
CA GLY A 318 16.89 2.72 -20.72
C GLY A 318 18.32 2.81 -20.18
N TRP A 319 18.51 2.64 -18.86
CA TRP A 319 19.82 2.70 -18.22
C TRP A 319 20.75 1.54 -18.60
N ALA A 320 20.22 0.35 -18.87
CA ALA A 320 21.02 -0.84 -19.20
C ALA A 320 21.34 -0.98 -20.70
N VAL A 321 20.37 -0.65 -21.56
CA VAL A 321 20.47 -0.85 -23.02
C VAL A 321 21.44 0.14 -23.67
N VAL A 322 21.53 1.38 -23.16
CA VAL A 322 22.34 2.42 -23.80
C VAL A 322 23.86 2.25 -23.61
N PRO A 323 24.37 1.96 -22.40
CA PRO A 323 25.78 1.62 -22.21
C PRO A 323 26.16 0.37 -22.99
N ALA A 324 25.29 -0.66 -23.04
CA ALA A 324 25.52 -1.87 -23.82
C ALA A 324 25.63 -1.60 -25.33
N LEU A 325 24.75 -0.75 -25.89
CA LEU A 325 24.81 -0.34 -27.30
C LEU A 325 26.06 0.52 -27.62
N LEU A 326 26.48 1.39 -26.70
CA LEU A 326 27.73 2.16 -26.81
C LEU A 326 28.98 1.28 -26.63
N LEU A 327 28.88 0.20 -25.85
CA LEU A 327 29.95 -0.79 -25.70
C LEU A 327 30.07 -1.67 -26.95
N ILE A 328 28.94 -2.13 -27.50
CA ILE A 328 28.86 -2.95 -28.72
C ILE A 328 29.36 -2.17 -29.94
N SER A 329 29.07 -0.86 -30.04
CA SER A 329 29.64 -0.03 -31.11
C SER A 329 31.16 0.04 -31.02
N ARG A 330 31.71 0.20 -29.80
CA ARG A 330 33.16 0.14 -29.56
C ARG A 330 33.77 -1.26 -29.72
N LEU A 331 32.99 -2.31 -29.53
CA LEU A 331 33.36 -3.71 -29.75
C LEU A 331 33.51 -4.02 -31.25
N LEU A 332 32.60 -3.50 -32.08
CA LEU A 332 32.67 -3.58 -33.54
C LEU A 332 33.84 -2.77 -34.11
N ASP A 333 34.17 -1.63 -33.49
CA ASP A 333 35.38 -0.85 -33.77
C ASP A 333 36.69 -1.47 -33.21
N ALA A 334 36.61 -2.45 -32.32
CA ALA A 334 37.78 -3.14 -31.74
C ALA A 334 38.12 -4.45 -32.47
N ILE A 335 37.14 -5.08 -33.12
CA ILE A 335 37.34 -6.23 -34.03
C ILE A 335 38.22 -5.82 -35.25
N SER A 336 38.34 -4.53 -35.53
CA SER A 336 39.28 -3.96 -36.50
C SER A 336 40.70 -3.67 -35.95
N GLY A 337 41.04 -4.00 -34.67
CA GLY A 337 42.45 -4.12 -34.24
C GLY A 337 42.77 -3.99 -32.73
N GLY A 338 43.27 -5.07 -32.11
CA GLY A 338 44.19 -5.04 -30.96
C GLY A 338 43.87 -5.91 -29.73
N ARG A 339 44.62 -7.02 -29.53
CA ARG A 339 44.41 -8.05 -28.47
C ARG A 339 44.52 -7.60 -27.01
N ARG A 340 45.17 -6.48 -26.67
CA ARG A 340 45.29 -6.00 -25.26
C ARG A 340 44.01 -5.33 -24.71
N ARG A 341 43.01 -5.05 -25.56
CA ARG A 341 41.74 -4.40 -25.19
C ARG A 341 40.60 -5.38 -24.88
N PHE A 342 40.80 -6.67 -25.16
CA PHE A 342 39.81 -7.73 -24.95
C PHE A 342 39.60 -8.06 -23.46
N ALA A 343 40.66 -7.97 -22.64
CA ALA A 343 40.58 -8.25 -21.19
C ALA A 343 39.82 -7.16 -20.41
N THR A 344 40.00 -5.88 -20.75
CA THR A 344 39.25 -4.76 -20.15
C THR A 344 37.77 -4.77 -20.56
N VAL A 345 37.48 -5.24 -21.78
CA VAL A 345 36.13 -5.42 -22.32
C VAL A 345 35.40 -6.59 -21.66
N LEU A 346 36.07 -7.73 -21.46
CA LEU A 346 35.53 -8.85 -20.71
C LEU A 346 35.29 -8.44 -19.24
N ALA A 347 36.23 -7.74 -18.60
CA ALA A 347 36.06 -7.24 -17.24
C ALA A 347 34.89 -6.24 -17.08
N SER A 348 34.66 -5.37 -18.09
CA SER A 348 33.56 -4.38 -18.06
C SER A 348 32.20 -5.00 -18.42
N ALA A 349 32.16 -5.93 -19.37
CA ALA A 349 30.95 -6.69 -19.70
C ALA A 349 30.56 -7.64 -18.56
N THR A 350 31.54 -8.23 -17.88
CA THR A 350 31.33 -8.99 -16.64
C THR A 350 30.90 -8.06 -15.51
N ALA A 351 31.49 -6.87 -15.32
CA ALA A 351 31.05 -5.91 -14.30
C ALA A 351 29.63 -5.39 -14.54
N LEU A 352 29.23 -5.18 -15.80
CA LEU A 352 27.87 -4.75 -16.18
C LEU A 352 26.87 -5.89 -16.16
N ALA A 353 27.25 -7.11 -16.58
CA ALA A 353 26.43 -8.30 -16.40
C ALA A 353 26.27 -8.65 -14.92
N VAL A 354 27.29 -8.44 -14.09
CA VAL A 354 27.25 -8.55 -12.63
C VAL A 354 26.47 -7.39 -12.00
N GLY A 355 26.47 -6.19 -12.60
CA GLY A 355 25.65 -5.06 -12.16
C GLY A 355 24.17 -5.24 -12.49
N SER A 356 23.84 -5.72 -13.69
CA SER A 356 22.48 -6.09 -14.09
C SER A 356 21.99 -7.38 -13.42
N TRP A 357 22.88 -8.35 -13.17
CA TRP A 357 22.61 -9.50 -12.32
C TRP A 357 22.46 -9.06 -10.87
N GLY A 358 23.24 -8.11 -10.36
CA GLY A 358 23.08 -7.54 -9.02
C GLY A 358 21.77 -6.78 -8.84
N LEU A 359 21.29 -6.09 -9.88
CA LEU A 359 19.97 -5.47 -9.94
C LEU A 359 18.83 -6.51 -10.10
N ALA A 360 19.09 -7.69 -10.70
CA ALA A 360 18.12 -8.77 -10.86
C ALA A 360 18.13 -9.78 -9.69
N GLN A 361 19.22 -9.85 -8.92
CA GLN A 361 19.35 -10.58 -7.65
C GLN A 361 18.80 -9.75 -6.48
N ALA A 362 18.23 -8.57 -6.75
CA ALA A 362 17.69 -7.63 -5.77
C ALA A 362 16.30 -8.03 -5.24
N THR A 363 16.00 -9.32 -5.19
CA THR A 363 14.90 -9.84 -4.36
C THR A 363 15.53 -10.67 -3.26
N PRO A 364 15.79 -10.07 -2.08
CA PRO A 364 15.97 -10.88 -0.89
C PRO A 364 14.66 -11.63 -0.67
N SER A 365 14.58 -12.86 -1.18
CA SER A 365 13.74 -13.87 -0.58
C SER A 365 14.51 -14.34 0.66
N VAL A 366 14.65 -13.46 1.65
CA VAL A 366 14.98 -13.92 2.99
C VAL A 366 13.72 -14.63 3.43
N ALA A 367 13.78 -15.96 3.46
CA ALA A 367 12.68 -16.74 3.99
C ALA A 367 12.51 -16.32 5.45
N THR A 368 11.39 -15.67 5.76
CA THR A 368 10.99 -15.38 7.13
C THR A 368 11.06 -16.70 7.92
N PRO A 369 11.85 -16.76 9.00
CA PRO A 369 11.96 -17.99 9.78
C PRO A 369 10.57 -18.38 10.30
N PRO A 370 10.23 -19.66 10.42
CA PRO A 370 8.94 -20.03 11.00
C PRO A 370 8.86 -19.54 12.46
N PRO A 371 7.67 -19.12 12.93
CA PRO A 371 7.50 -18.68 14.31
C PRO A 371 7.80 -19.84 15.27
N THR A 372 8.46 -19.53 16.38
CA THR A 372 8.89 -20.51 17.38
C THR A 372 7.99 -20.46 18.63
N ILE A 373 7.32 -21.56 18.95
CA ILE A 373 6.54 -21.66 20.18
C ILE A 373 7.48 -22.03 21.34
N GLY A 374 7.93 -21.00 22.07
CA GLY A 374 8.78 -21.12 23.26
C GLY A 374 8.05 -21.72 24.47
N ALA A 375 8.80 -21.99 25.54
CA ALA A 375 8.26 -22.60 26.76
C ALA A 375 7.20 -21.72 27.45
N ALA A 376 7.41 -20.39 27.49
CA ALA A 376 6.45 -19.44 28.05
C ALA A 376 5.12 -19.46 27.30
N ALA A 377 5.14 -19.32 25.96
CA ALA A 377 3.96 -19.45 25.12
C ALA A 377 3.27 -20.80 25.33
N ARG A 378 4.03 -21.92 25.34
CA ARG A 378 3.46 -23.26 25.55
C ARG A 378 2.85 -23.47 26.94
N ALA A 379 3.30 -22.75 27.97
CA ALA A 379 2.68 -22.79 29.29
C ALA A 379 1.23 -22.27 29.29
N THR A 380 0.85 -21.49 28.27
CA THR A 380 -0.52 -20.95 28.11
C THR A 380 -1.48 -21.94 27.42
N ALA A 381 -1.00 -23.11 26.98
CA ALA A 381 -1.76 -24.07 26.16
C ALA A 381 -3.11 -24.49 26.75
N THR A 382 -3.24 -24.53 28.08
CA THR A 382 -4.46 -24.91 28.81
C THR A 382 -5.23 -23.71 29.38
N ALA A 383 -4.79 -22.48 29.10
CA ALA A 383 -5.51 -21.28 29.50
C ALA A 383 -6.85 -21.17 28.76
N ALA A 384 -7.79 -20.38 29.30
CA ALA A 384 -9.06 -20.10 28.62
C ALA A 384 -8.85 -19.37 27.29
N LEU A 385 -7.82 -18.52 27.24
CA LEU A 385 -7.30 -17.82 26.07
C LEU A 385 -5.83 -18.24 25.92
N PRO A 386 -5.53 -19.31 25.17
CA PRO A 386 -4.14 -19.70 24.91
C PRO A 386 -3.44 -18.64 24.06
N GLY A 387 -2.13 -18.47 24.25
CA GLY A 387 -1.36 -17.52 23.45
C GLY A 387 -1.52 -17.78 21.95
N LEU A 388 -1.54 -16.70 21.17
CA LEU A 388 -1.66 -16.76 19.72
C LEU A 388 -0.28 -16.75 19.04
N THR A 389 -0.23 -17.28 17.82
CA THR A 389 0.94 -17.34 16.95
C THR A 389 0.47 -17.39 15.49
N VAL A 390 1.40 -17.34 14.56
CA VAL A 390 1.12 -17.51 13.13
C VAL A 390 1.44 -18.93 12.69
N ARG A 391 0.57 -19.54 11.88
CA ARG A 391 0.94 -20.66 11.02
C ARG A 391 1.33 -20.10 9.66
N GLN A 392 2.56 -20.35 9.24
CA GLN A 392 3.06 -19.95 7.93
C GLN A 392 2.29 -20.65 6.80
N ALA A 393 2.24 -20.01 5.63
CA ALA A 393 1.64 -20.61 4.43
C ALA A 393 2.41 -21.87 4.00
N GLY A 394 1.70 -22.88 3.50
CA GLY A 394 2.31 -24.15 3.10
C GLY A 394 1.49 -24.88 2.04
N GLY A 395 2.11 -25.15 0.88
CA GLY A 395 1.43 -25.77 -0.25
C GLY A 395 0.24 -24.91 -0.72
N ALA A 396 -0.98 -25.45 -0.64
CA ALA A 396 -2.21 -24.74 -0.95
C ALA A 396 -2.85 -24.04 0.27
N THR A 397 -2.29 -24.19 1.46
CA THR A 397 -2.86 -23.66 2.71
C THR A 397 -2.32 -22.25 2.96
N PRO A 398 -3.18 -21.22 3.08
CA PRO A 398 -2.74 -19.87 3.41
C PRO A 398 -2.17 -19.79 4.84
N ALA A 399 -1.44 -18.71 5.12
CA ALA A 399 -1.06 -18.38 6.48
C ALA A 399 -2.31 -18.07 7.31
N ALA A 400 -2.29 -18.39 8.60
CA ALA A 400 -3.44 -18.20 9.48
C ALA A 400 -3.00 -17.85 10.90
N ILE A 401 -3.85 -17.12 11.62
CA ILE A 401 -3.73 -16.98 13.08
C ILE A 401 -4.05 -18.32 13.71
N THR A 402 -3.19 -18.79 14.59
CA THR A 402 -3.38 -20.03 15.35
C THR A 402 -3.11 -19.82 16.83
N ASP A 403 -3.66 -20.65 17.69
CA ASP A 403 -3.21 -20.73 19.08
C ASP A 403 -1.94 -21.59 19.21
N VAL A 404 -1.30 -21.56 20.38
CA VAL A 404 -0.11 -22.39 20.70
C VAL A 404 -0.37 -23.92 20.65
N ASN A 405 -1.63 -24.33 20.53
CA ASN A 405 -2.05 -25.72 20.35
C ASN A 405 -2.15 -26.12 18.86
N GLY A 406 -1.96 -25.18 17.94
CA GLY A 406 -2.04 -25.41 16.49
C GLY A 406 -3.47 -25.38 15.95
N ARG A 407 -4.44 -24.82 16.69
CA ARG A 407 -5.79 -24.58 16.16
C ARG A 407 -5.81 -23.24 15.43
N GLN A 408 -6.37 -23.19 14.23
CA GLN A 408 -6.66 -21.93 13.54
C GLN A 408 -7.78 -21.20 14.27
N VAL A 409 -7.55 -19.91 14.57
CA VAL A 409 -8.46 -19.04 15.34
C VAL A 409 -9.02 -17.98 14.41
N LEU A 410 -10.34 -17.81 14.41
CA LEU A 410 -11.01 -16.71 13.71
C LEU A 410 -11.44 -15.69 14.76
N LEU A 411 -10.64 -14.63 14.91
CA LEU A 411 -10.90 -13.55 15.86
C LEU A 411 -12.02 -12.64 15.33
N ARG A 412 -13.24 -12.74 15.87
CA ARG A 412 -14.40 -11.91 15.48
C ARG A 412 -14.90 -11.07 16.63
N GLY A 413 -15.02 -9.77 16.40
CA GLY A 413 -15.19 -8.83 17.49
C GLY A 413 -15.69 -7.45 17.11
N VAL A 414 -15.29 -6.48 17.93
CA VAL A 414 -15.74 -5.10 17.82
C VAL A 414 -14.64 -4.15 18.30
N ASN A 415 -14.56 -2.96 17.71
CA ASN A 415 -13.73 -1.85 18.17
C ASN A 415 -14.32 -1.20 19.44
N VAL A 416 -13.44 -0.76 20.34
CA VAL A 416 -13.76 -0.27 21.69
C VAL A 416 -13.01 1.04 21.95
N ASN A 417 -13.61 2.15 21.51
CA ASN A 417 -12.98 3.48 21.57
C ASN A 417 -13.05 4.21 22.91
N GLN A 418 -13.51 3.56 23.98
CA GLN A 418 -13.84 4.26 25.22
C GLN A 418 -12.61 4.69 26.05
N LEU A 419 -11.40 4.28 25.65
CA LEU A 419 -10.14 4.74 26.23
C LEU A 419 -9.46 5.86 25.42
N VAL A 420 -9.96 6.18 24.23
CA VAL A 420 -9.39 7.18 23.33
C VAL A 420 -9.46 8.59 23.92
N GLN A 421 -8.40 9.37 23.71
CA GLN A 421 -8.32 10.79 24.00
C GLN A 421 -8.66 11.63 22.77
N TYR A 422 -9.96 11.79 22.52
CA TYR A 422 -10.46 12.70 21.48
C TYR A 422 -10.33 14.17 21.86
N ALA A 423 -10.09 15.01 20.86
CA ALA A 423 -10.43 16.42 20.91
C ALA A 423 -11.93 16.60 21.15
N ALA A 424 -12.29 17.67 21.86
CA ALA A 424 -13.69 18.00 22.15
C ALA A 424 -14.14 19.20 21.28
N PRO A 425 -14.58 18.98 20.03
CA PRO A 425 -15.08 20.06 19.18
C PRO A 425 -16.33 20.73 19.76
N THR A 426 -17.08 20.01 20.60
CA THR A 426 -18.20 20.52 21.38
C THR A 426 -17.89 20.37 22.88
N PRO A 427 -17.35 21.41 23.57
CA PRO A 427 -16.78 21.31 24.92
C PRO A 427 -17.68 20.74 26.04
N ASP A 428 -19.00 20.75 25.85
CA ASP A 428 -19.99 20.27 26.83
C ASP A 428 -20.55 18.87 26.53
N ARG A 429 -20.05 18.19 25.47
CA ARG A 429 -20.48 16.84 25.11
C ARG A 429 -19.37 15.83 25.36
N PRO A 430 -19.65 14.73 26.09
CA PRO A 430 -18.69 13.65 26.25
C PRO A 430 -18.24 13.11 24.88
N THR A 431 -16.92 12.93 24.73
CA THR A 431 -16.29 12.41 23.52
C THR A 431 -16.22 10.88 23.50
N VAL A 432 -16.30 10.25 24.66
CA VAL A 432 -16.38 8.78 24.82
C VAL A 432 -17.59 8.38 25.68
N ARG A 433 -18.04 7.13 25.52
CA ARG A 433 -19.06 6.52 26.38
C ARG A 433 -18.39 5.79 27.55
N PRO A 434 -19.06 5.59 28.70
CA PRO A 434 -18.57 4.70 29.74
C PRO A 434 -18.42 3.26 29.23
N LEU A 435 -17.39 2.58 29.71
CA LEU A 435 -17.11 1.16 29.47
C LEU A 435 -17.03 0.41 30.80
N GLY A 436 -17.66 -0.75 30.90
CA GLY A 436 -17.58 -1.60 32.09
C GLY A 436 -17.77 -3.09 31.80
N ASP A 437 -17.73 -3.90 32.85
CA ASP A 437 -17.81 -5.38 32.75
C ASP A 437 -19.07 -5.87 32.01
N ALA A 438 -20.19 -5.16 32.15
CA ALA A 438 -21.44 -5.48 31.45
C ALA A 438 -21.35 -5.32 29.92
N ASP A 439 -20.49 -4.42 29.42
CA ASP A 439 -20.24 -4.26 28.00
C ASP A 439 -19.55 -5.51 27.43
N PHE A 440 -18.49 -5.98 28.09
CA PHE A 440 -17.78 -7.21 27.70
C PHE A 440 -18.67 -8.45 27.81
N ALA A 441 -19.55 -8.51 28.82
CA ALA A 441 -20.55 -9.57 28.92
C ALA A 441 -21.53 -9.54 27.73
N ALA A 442 -21.94 -8.34 27.29
CA ALA A 442 -22.84 -8.17 26.15
C ALA A 442 -22.14 -8.51 24.82
N MET A 443 -20.87 -8.12 24.64
CA MET A 443 -20.04 -8.53 23.51
C MET A 443 -19.90 -10.06 23.43
N ALA A 444 -19.56 -10.71 24.54
CA ALA A 444 -19.46 -12.17 24.60
C ALA A 444 -20.80 -12.87 24.34
N ALA A 445 -21.93 -12.25 24.71
CA ALA A 445 -23.27 -12.75 24.41
C ALA A 445 -23.66 -12.64 22.92
N LEU A 446 -22.98 -11.79 22.15
CA LEU A 446 -23.06 -11.80 20.68
C LEU A 446 -22.17 -12.88 20.07
N GLY A 447 -21.34 -13.55 20.86
CA GLY A 447 -20.41 -14.57 20.40
C GLY A 447 -19.03 -14.06 20.03
N PHE A 448 -18.77 -12.75 20.21
CA PHE A 448 -17.45 -12.17 19.98
C PHE A 448 -16.38 -12.87 20.83
N ASP A 449 -15.16 -12.87 20.31
CA ASP A 449 -13.99 -13.45 20.96
C ASP A 449 -12.74 -12.57 20.92
N VAL A 450 -12.84 -11.37 20.34
CA VAL A 450 -11.82 -10.33 20.40
C VAL A 450 -12.46 -8.96 20.60
N VAL A 451 -11.72 -8.05 21.20
CA VAL A 451 -11.96 -6.60 21.13
C VAL A 451 -10.71 -5.93 20.57
N ARG A 452 -10.88 -5.01 19.62
CA ARG A 452 -9.83 -4.04 19.26
C ARG A 452 -10.00 -2.86 20.21
N LEU A 453 -9.03 -2.67 21.10
CA LEU A 453 -9.07 -1.68 22.16
C LEU A 453 -8.24 -0.47 21.75
N ASP A 454 -8.94 0.60 21.40
CA ASP A 454 -8.36 1.77 20.79
C ASP A 454 -7.69 2.64 21.88
N LEU A 455 -6.40 2.91 21.70
CA LEU A 455 -5.55 3.64 22.64
C LEU A 455 -4.99 4.90 21.98
N SER A 456 -4.88 6.00 22.73
CA SER A 456 -4.18 7.19 22.22
C SER A 456 -2.75 7.31 22.74
N TRP A 457 -1.79 7.53 21.84
CA TRP A 457 -0.41 7.89 22.21
C TRP A 457 -0.39 9.13 23.11
N SER A 458 -1.22 10.12 22.82
CA SER A 458 -1.38 11.34 23.61
C SER A 458 -1.77 11.09 25.08
N ALA A 459 -2.52 10.03 25.36
CA ALA A 459 -2.89 9.64 26.72
C ALA A 459 -1.80 8.79 27.38
N LEU A 460 -1.04 7.99 26.62
CA LEU A 460 0.09 7.22 27.13
C LEU A 460 1.28 8.10 27.49
N GLU A 461 1.61 9.06 26.64
CA GLU A 461 2.79 9.93 26.74
C GLU A 461 2.38 11.41 26.60
N PRO A 462 1.61 11.96 27.56
CA PRO A 462 1.09 13.34 27.48
C PRO A 462 2.19 14.39 27.47
N SER A 463 3.37 14.05 27.99
CA SER A 463 4.59 14.84 27.92
C SER A 463 5.74 13.95 27.50
N ARG A 464 6.63 14.45 26.64
CA ARG A 464 7.74 13.68 26.09
C ARG A 464 8.54 12.95 27.18
N GLY A 465 8.65 11.63 27.03
CA GLY A 465 9.33 10.71 27.93
C GLY A 465 8.62 10.44 29.26
N GLN A 466 7.41 10.98 29.49
CA GLN A 466 6.66 10.84 30.73
C GLN A 466 5.36 10.08 30.48
N TYR A 467 5.35 8.81 30.90
CA TYR A 467 4.20 7.92 30.70
C TYR A 467 3.14 8.07 31.81
N ASP A 468 1.87 8.22 31.43
CA ASP A 468 0.74 8.22 32.37
C ASP A 468 0.48 6.81 32.91
N GLN A 469 0.94 6.57 34.14
CA GLN A 469 0.75 5.28 34.82
C GLN A 469 -0.73 4.99 35.13
N GLY A 470 -1.54 6.03 35.35
CA GLY A 470 -2.97 5.89 35.56
C GLY A 470 -3.69 5.43 34.30
N TYR A 471 -3.30 5.94 33.13
CA TYR A 471 -3.83 5.45 31.86
C TYR A 471 -3.37 4.02 31.57
N LEU A 472 -2.09 3.70 31.77
CA LEU A 472 -1.59 2.32 31.64
C LEU A 472 -2.35 1.34 32.53
N GLN A 473 -2.68 1.73 33.77
CA GLN A 473 -3.48 0.89 34.67
C GLN A 473 -4.91 0.69 34.14
N ARG A 474 -5.56 1.73 33.60
CA ARG A 474 -6.88 1.59 32.96
C ARG A 474 -6.86 0.61 31.79
N ILE A 475 -5.79 0.60 30.98
CA ILE A 475 -5.63 -0.37 29.89
C ILE A 475 -5.54 -1.79 30.46
N LYS A 476 -4.67 -2.02 31.45
CA LYS A 476 -4.53 -3.33 32.11
C LYS A 476 -5.84 -3.83 32.72
N ASP A 477 -6.55 -2.94 33.41
CA ASP A 477 -7.83 -3.29 34.01
C ASP A 477 -8.84 -3.69 32.93
N THR A 478 -8.89 -2.94 31.82
CA THR A 478 -9.80 -3.19 30.68
C THR A 478 -9.50 -4.52 29.98
N VAL A 479 -8.22 -4.81 29.70
CA VAL A 479 -7.77 -6.12 29.17
C VAL A 479 -8.20 -7.24 30.10
N ALA A 480 -7.98 -7.09 31.41
CA ALA A 480 -8.41 -8.08 32.40
C ALA A 480 -9.94 -8.22 32.48
N MET A 481 -10.71 -7.18 32.21
CA MET A 481 -12.18 -7.26 32.09
C MET A 481 -12.59 -8.09 30.87
N ALA A 482 -12.03 -7.77 29.69
CA ALA A 482 -12.29 -8.51 28.46
C ALA A 482 -11.95 -10.00 28.60
N ALA A 483 -10.78 -10.31 29.19
CA ALA A 483 -10.29 -11.67 29.40
C ALA A 483 -11.23 -12.54 30.25
N ARG A 484 -11.89 -11.96 31.28
CA ARG A 484 -12.88 -12.69 32.11
C ARG A 484 -14.09 -13.17 31.33
N HIS A 485 -14.40 -12.52 30.21
CA HIS A 485 -15.49 -12.88 29.31
C HIS A 485 -15.03 -13.72 28.10
N GLY A 486 -13.76 -14.14 28.10
CA GLY A 486 -13.19 -14.95 27.02
C GLY A 486 -13.04 -14.18 25.72
N LEU A 487 -12.68 -12.90 25.82
CA LEU A 487 -12.34 -12.01 24.72
C LEU A 487 -10.83 -11.77 24.73
N TYR A 488 -10.15 -12.02 23.61
CA TYR A 488 -8.81 -11.49 23.39
C TYR A 488 -8.86 -9.97 23.24
N THR A 489 -7.72 -9.29 23.43
CA THR A 489 -7.58 -7.85 23.18
C THR A 489 -6.48 -7.60 22.17
N ASP A 490 -6.81 -6.96 21.04
CA ASP A 490 -5.84 -6.26 20.20
C ASP A 490 -5.65 -4.85 20.77
N LEU A 491 -4.40 -4.49 21.09
CA LEU A 491 -4.07 -3.16 21.60
C LEU A 491 -3.71 -2.27 20.41
N ASP A 492 -4.64 -1.41 20.02
CA ASP A 492 -4.50 -0.56 18.85
C ASP A 492 -4.01 0.84 19.24
N MET A 493 -2.89 1.29 18.65
CA MET A 493 -2.46 2.68 18.76
C MET A 493 -3.26 3.53 17.78
N HIS A 494 -4.45 3.87 18.24
CA HIS A 494 -5.47 4.56 17.47
C HIS A 494 -5.10 6.03 17.25
N GLU A 495 -5.37 6.48 16.03
CA GLU A 495 -5.29 7.86 15.62
C GLU A 495 -6.26 8.11 14.46
N ASP A 496 -6.82 9.30 14.45
CA ASP A 496 -7.53 9.85 13.30
C ASP A 496 -6.93 11.20 12.99
N ALA A 497 -6.58 11.44 11.72
CA ALA A 497 -5.98 12.70 11.27
C ALA A 497 -4.87 13.18 12.23
N TRP A 498 -3.94 12.29 12.57
CA TRP A 498 -2.76 12.46 13.42
C TRP A 498 -3.02 12.70 14.90
N GLY A 499 -3.93 13.60 15.27
CA GLY A 499 -4.12 13.94 16.68
C GLY A 499 -4.97 15.17 16.99
N PRO A 500 -5.24 15.43 18.28
CA PRO A 500 -6.05 16.57 18.72
C PRO A 500 -5.49 17.94 18.28
N ALA A 501 -4.17 18.05 18.13
CA ALA A 501 -3.47 19.30 17.82
C ALA A 501 -3.46 19.68 16.33
N ILE A 502 -4.08 18.89 15.45
CA ILE A 502 -4.33 19.27 14.05
C ILE A 502 -5.42 20.33 13.91
N ALA A 503 -6.29 20.47 14.92
CA ALA A 503 -7.38 21.45 14.95
C ALA A 503 -6.95 22.84 14.47
N ALA A 504 -7.73 23.42 13.56
CA ALA A 504 -7.55 24.79 13.13
C ALA A 504 -7.82 25.76 14.30
N PRO A 505 -6.99 26.80 14.49
CA PRO A 505 -7.28 27.86 15.46
C PRO A 505 -8.65 28.49 15.21
N ALA A 506 -9.32 28.91 16.28
CA ALA A 506 -10.60 29.61 16.18
C ALA A 506 -10.47 30.86 15.28
N GLY A 507 -11.45 31.05 14.38
CA GLY A 507 -11.45 32.16 13.42
C GLY A 507 -10.58 31.94 12.18
N THR A 508 -10.04 30.74 11.96
CA THR A 508 -9.33 30.41 10.72
C THR A 508 -10.25 30.61 9.50
N ASN A 509 -9.83 31.47 8.57
CA ASN A 509 -10.52 31.68 7.31
C ASN A 509 -9.98 30.72 6.25
N CYS A 510 -10.83 29.82 5.77
CA CYS A 510 -10.46 28.87 4.72
C CYS A 510 -10.96 29.33 3.35
N PRO A 511 -10.20 29.04 2.26
CA PRO A 511 -10.65 29.30 0.90
C PRO A 511 -11.99 28.64 0.58
N SER A 512 -12.70 29.16 -0.43
CA SER A 512 -13.95 28.58 -0.90
C SER A 512 -13.80 27.08 -1.19
N GLY A 513 -14.77 26.28 -0.73
CA GLY A 513 -14.75 24.83 -0.86
C GLY A 513 -13.73 24.12 0.06
N SER A 514 -13.35 24.74 1.18
CA SER A 514 -12.60 24.10 2.26
C SER A 514 -13.10 24.61 3.62
N THR A 515 -12.91 23.84 4.67
CA THR A 515 -13.34 24.17 6.03
C THR A 515 -12.16 24.10 7.01
N PRO A 516 -12.21 24.82 8.14
CA PRO A 516 -11.22 24.62 9.20
C PRO A 516 -11.23 23.16 9.66
N ALA A 517 -10.05 22.56 9.82
CA ALA A 517 -9.89 21.19 10.30
C ALA A 517 -10.31 21.08 11.77
N LEU A 518 -10.97 19.97 12.11
CA LEU A 518 -11.22 19.59 13.50
C LEU A 518 -9.97 18.93 14.09
N GLY A 519 -9.90 18.90 15.42
CA GLY A 519 -9.00 17.98 16.11
C GLY A 519 -9.69 16.62 16.24
N TYR A 520 -8.89 15.56 16.27
CA TYR A 520 -9.34 14.19 16.43
C TYR A 520 -8.57 13.55 17.60
N ASP A 521 -7.87 12.45 17.40
CA ASP A 521 -7.18 11.67 18.44
C ASP A 521 -5.91 11.01 17.88
N GLY A 522 -5.09 10.47 18.78
CA GLY A 522 -3.80 9.90 18.42
C GLY A 522 -2.63 10.60 19.10
N ALA A 523 -1.77 11.25 18.33
CA ALA A 523 -0.49 11.81 18.77
C ALA A 523 -0.63 13.01 19.73
N PRO A 524 0.27 13.15 20.72
CA PRO A 524 0.29 14.31 21.61
C PRO A 524 0.73 15.58 20.89
N ALA A 525 0.30 16.74 21.41
CA ALA A 525 0.62 18.05 20.82
C ALA A 525 2.14 18.31 20.67
N TRP A 526 2.97 17.76 21.57
CA TRP A 526 4.43 17.92 21.47
C TRP A 526 5.05 17.12 20.30
N ALA A 527 4.35 16.11 19.79
CA ALA A 527 4.73 15.33 18.62
C ALA A 527 4.10 15.84 17.32
N THR A 528 3.14 16.78 17.38
CA THR A 528 2.45 17.34 16.20
C THR A 528 3.25 18.45 15.54
N LEU A 529 4.06 18.09 14.53
CA LEU A 529 4.95 19.01 13.84
C LEU A 529 4.40 19.36 12.44
N THR A 530 3.66 20.48 12.35
CA THR A 530 2.99 20.87 11.09
C THR A 530 3.72 21.92 10.26
N ASP A 531 4.83 22.47 10.76
CA ASP A 531 5.65 23.52 10.10
C ASP A 531 4.85 24.70 9.49
N GLY A 532 3.70 25.04 10.10
CA GLY A 532 2.84 26.12 9.63
C GLY A 532 1.97 25.79 8.41
N ALA A 533 1.94 24.52 7.99
CA ALA A 533 1.07 24.05 6.92
C ALA A 533 -0.41 24.36 7.20
N SER A 534 -1.18 24.53 6.12
CA SER A 534 -2.59 24.90 6.18
C SER A 534 -3.41 23.87 6.97
N ARG A 535 -4.23 24.36 7.90
CA ARG A 535 -5.24 23.57 8.62
C ARG A 535 -6.63 23.70 8.02
N CYS A 536 -6.71 23.97 6.72
CA CYS A 536 -7.95 23.93 5.97
C CYS A 536 -8.06 22.57 5.28
N GLN A 537 -9.11 21.83 5.61
CA GLN A 537 -9.39 20.52 5.05
C GLN A 537 -10.30 20.62 3.82
N ARG A 538 -10.10 19.69 2.89
CA ARG A 538 -10.90 19.53 1.66
C ARG A 538 -10.94 18.05 1.30
N LEU A 539 -12.08 17.58 0.81
CA LEU A 539 -12.38 16.17 0.48
C LEU A 539 -12.42 15.26 1.72
N SER A 540 -11.29 15.06 2.41
CA SER A 540 -11.20 14.27 3.65
C SER A 540 -10.40 15.00 4.73
N ARG A 541 -10.59 14.62 5.99
CA ARG A 541 -9.77 15.04 7.14
C ARG A 541 -8.31 14.63 6.97
N ASP A 542 -8.09 13.43 6.42
CA ASP A 542 -6.77 12.78 6.31
C ASP A 542 -5.88 13.45 5.26
N LEU A 543 -6.49 14.17 4.32
CA LEU A 543 -5.81 14.91 3.25
C LEU A 543 -5.55 16.38 3.60
N THR A 544 -5.70 16.76 4.87
CA THR A 544 -5.37 18.11 5.34
C THR A 544 -3.86 18.35 5.24
N PRO A 545 -3.38 19.48 4.68
CA PRO A 545 -1.93 19.72 4.53
C PRO A 545 -1.14 19.67 5.85
N ALA A 546 -1.72 20.16 6.95
CA ALA A 546 -1.13 20.05 8.28
C ALA A 546 -1.02 18.59 8.77
N ASN A 547 -1.99 17.74 8.41
CA ASN A 547 -1.97 16.31 8.71
C ASN A 547 -0.83 15.62 7.95
N ALA A 548 -0.78 15.82 6.62
CA ALA A 548 0.27 15.29 5.77
C ALA A 548 1.67 15.67 6.28
N GLN A 549 1.89 16.93 6.64
CA GLN A 549 3.18 17.37 7.19
C GLN A 549 3.53 16.71 8.53
N ALA A 550 2.54 16.50 9.42
CA ALA A 550 2.77 15.84 10.70
C ALA A 550 3.21 14.38 10.51
N PHE A 551 2.55 13.65 9.60
CA PHE A 551 2.95 12.31 9.21
C PHE A 551 4.34 12.27 8.59
N SER A 552 4.66 13.18 7.66
CA SER A 552 6.01 13.23 7.08
C SER A 552 7.08 13.52 8.14
N ALA A 553 6.81 14.44 9.07
CA ALA A 553 7.71 14.69 10.19
C ALA A 553 7.91 13.43 11.03
N PHE A 554 6.87 12.62 11.23
CA PHE A 554 6.95 11.35 11.94
C PHE A 554 7.72 10.28 11.18
N TYR A 555 7.42 10.04 9.91
CA TYR A 555 8.11 9.06 9.09
C TYR A 555 9.61 9.33 8.97
N HIS A 556 10.01 10.60 8.96
CA HIS A 556 11.42 11.02 8.98
C HIS A 556 12.02 11.16 10.39
N ASP A 557 11.28 10.78 11.43
CA ASP A 557 11.69 10.86 12.84
C ASP A 557 12.19 12.25 13.26
N SER A 558 11.56 13.30 12.73
CA SER A 558 11.89 14.69 13.03
C SER A 558 11.77 14.94 14.54
N ASN A 559 12.80 15.52 15.14
CA ASN A 559 12.91 15.72 16.59
C ASN A 559 12.81 14.42 17.43
N GLY A 560 12.94 13.24 16.82
CA GLY A 560 12.87 11.94 17.49
C GLY A 560 11.46 11.48 17.83
N ILE A 561 10.40 12.02 17.20
CA ILE A 561 9.01 11.70 17.57
C ILE A 561 8.62 10.25 17.28
N GLN A 562 9.14 9.65 16.20
CA GLN A 562 8.92 8.22 15.91
C GLN A 562 9.69 7.35 16.91
N THR A 563 10.89 7.78 17.30
CA THR A 563 11.66 7.12 18.36
C THR A 563 10.89 7.06 19.68
N GLU A 564 10.17 8.12 20.06
CA GLU A 564 9.36 8.10 21.30
C GLU A 564 8.14 7.18 21.18
N LEU A 565 7.44 7.15 20.04
CA LEU A 565 6.35 6.18 19.85
C LEU A 565 6.87 4.73 19.90
N VAL A 566 8.03 4.43 19.30
CA VAL A 566 8.69 3.11 19.40
C VAL A 566 9.01 2.76 20.86
N ARG A 567 9.41 3.74 21.69
CA ARG A 567 9.63 3.52 23.14
C ARG A 567 8.32 3.32 23.90
N THR A 568 7.25 4.00 23.50
CA THR A 568 5.89 3.79 24.04
C THR A 568 5.44 2.37 23.76
N TRP A 569 5.67 1.86 22.54
CA TRP A 569 5.42 0.46 22.20
C TRP A 569 6.21 -0.53 23.05
N ALA A 570 7.51 -0.29 23.23
CA ALA A 570 8.32 -1.12 24.12
C ALA A 570 7.80 -1.10 25.57
N MET A 571 7.25 0.02 26.04
CA MET A 571 6.65 0.13 27.36
C MET A 571 5.37 -0.72 27.48
N LEU A 572 4.45 -0.61 26.51
CA LEU A 572 3.24 -1.43 26.44
C LEU A 572 3.57 -2.92 26.34
N ALA A 573 4.50 -3.29 25.45
CA ALA A 573 4.92 -4.67 25.27
C ALA A 573 5.49 -5.27 26.56
N ARG A 574 6.32 -4.53 27.33
CA ARG A 574 6.77 -5.01 28.66
C ARG A 574 5.61 -5.22 29.64
N ALA A 575 4.57 -4.40 29.57
CA ALA A 575 3.43 -4.49 30.47
C ALA A 575 2.56 -5.72 30.21
N PHE A 576 2.53 -6.21 28.97
CA PHE A 576 1.66 -7.31 28.52
C PHE A 576 2.41 -8.57 28.04
N ALA A 577 3.75 -8.58 28.04
CA ALA A 577 4.57 -9.65 27.47
C ALA A 577 4.21 -11.08 27.94
N ALA A 578 3.65 -11.24 29.14
CA ALA A 578 3.28 -12.54 29.71
C ALA A 578 1.76 -12.81 29.73
N ASP A 579 0.94 -11.93 29.14
CA ASP A 579 -0.53 -12.01 29.19
C ASP A 579 -1.11 -12.63 27.91
N PRO A 580 -1.55 -13.91 27.93
CA PRO A 580 -2.08 -14.57 26.74
C PRO A 580 -3.47 -14.09 26.31
N SER A 581 -4.12 -13.22 27.08
CA SER A 581 -5.37 -12.58 26.65
C SER A 581 -5.15 -11.42 25.69
N VAL A 582 -3.93 -10.91 25.56
CA VAL A 582 -3.58 -9.97 24.49
C VAL A 582 -3.38 -10.78 23.20
N ALA A 583 -4.16 -10.48 22.17
CA ALA A 583 -3.97 -11.08 20.85
C ALA A 583 -2.67 -10.56 20.22
N GLY A 584 -2.45 -9.25 20.32
CA GLY A 584 -1.32 -8.58 19.70
C GLY A 584 -1.37 -7.07 19.85
N TYR A 585 -0.59 -6.41 18.99
CA TYR A 585 -0.42 -4.96 18.97
C TYR A 585 -0.71 -4.42 17.55
N GLY A 586 -1.71 -3.54 17.41
CA GLY A 586 -1.97 -2.76 16.20
C GLY A 586 -1.10 -1.52 16.18
N LEU A 587 -0.08 -1.49 15.31
CA LEU A 587 1.05 -0.55 15.45
C LEU A 587 0.68 0.92 15.27
N LEU A 588 -0.26 1.21 14.37
CA LEU A 588 -0.75 2.54 14.06
C LEU A 588 -2.02 2.37 13.22
N ASN A 589 -3.15 2.85 13.73
CA ASN A 589 -4.43 2.86 13.01
C ASN A 589 -4.33 3.72 11.74
N GLU A 590 -4.88 3.24 10.63
CA GLU A 590 -5.02 3.94 9.34
C GLU A 590 -3.87 4.91 9.01
N PRO A 591 -2.60 4.47 8.95
CA PRO A 591 -1.46 5.38 8.86
C PRO A 591 -1.63 6.43 7.76
N GLY A 592 -1.59 7.71 8.15
CA GLY A 592 -1.74 8.81 7.22
C GLY A 592 -0.70 8.82 6.10
N VAL A 593 -1.08 9.34 4.93
CA VAL A 593 -0.28 9.23 3.69
C VAL A 593 1.03 10.00 3.70
N GLY A 594 1.22 10.99 4.58
CA GLY A 594 2.30 11.96 4.47
C GLY A 594 2.15 12.88 3.25
N ASP A 595 3.19 13.65 2.94
CA ASP A 595 3.18 14.61 1.83
C ASP A 595 3.70 14.04 0.50
N ASP A 596 4.35 12.87 0.51
CA ASP A 596 4.93 12.24 -0.67
C ASP A 596 4.60 10.72 -0.82
N PRO A 597 3.31 10.33 -0.91
CA PRO A 597 2.95 8.94 -1.16
C PRO A 597 3.41 8.47 -2.55
N PRO A 598 3.95 7.24 -2.70
CA PRO A 598 4.02 6.16 -1.70
C PRO A 598 5.34 6.10 -0.90
N ALA A 599 6.21 7.11 -0.96
CA ALA A 599 7.46 7.12 -0.19
C ALA A 599 7.17 7.07 1.31
N THR A 600 6.32 7.98 1.77
CA THR A 600 5.82 8.08 3.14
C THR A 600 4.87 6.94 3.49
N SER A 601 3.83 6.72 2.67
CA SER A 601 2.72 5.80 2.97
C SER A 601 3.04 4.31 2.80
N SER A 602 4.25 3.96 2.34
CA SER A 602 4.67 2.55 2.17
C SER A 602 6.09 2.30 2.66
N VAL A 603 7.11 2.96 2.09
CA VAL A 603 8.52 2.65 2.42
C VAL A 603 8.89 3.08 3.82
N LEU A 604 8.59 4.34 4.18
CA LEU A 604 8.90 4.86 5.50
C LEU A 604 7.95 4.32 6.57
N LEU A 605 6.69 4.04 6.20
CA LEU A 605 5.76 3.29 7.04
C LEU A 605 6.35 1.92 7.43
N GLY A 606 6.78 1.11 6.47
CA GLY A 606 7.41 -0.19 6.75
C GLY A 606 8.69 -0.07 7.60
N ALA A 607 9.46 1.01 7.44
CA ALA A 607 10.63 1.26 8.28
C ALA A 607 10.26 1.59 9.74
N TYR A 608 9.17 2.33 9.96
CA TYR A 608 8.62 2.54 11.30
C TYR A 608 8.14 1.21 11.91
N GLU A 609 7.36 0.44 11.15
CA GLU A 609 6.79 -0.82 11.62
C GLU A 609 7.89 -1.80 12.04
N ASP A 610 8.94 -1.97 11.24
CA ASP A 610 10.08 -2.83 11.60
C ASP A 610 10.78 -2.37 12.89
N ARG A 611 10.99 -1.04 13.06
CA ARG A 611 11.55 -0.49 14.30
C ARG A 611 10.67 -0.75 15.51
N ALA A 612 9.35 -0.60 15.37
CA ALA A 612 8.39 -0.85 16.45
C ALA A 612 8.36 -2.34 16.81
N VAL A 613 8.30 -3.22 15.82
CA VAL A 613 8.34 -4.69 16.00
C VAL A 613 9.61 -5.11 16.72
N GLN A 614 10.79 -4.62 16.31
CA GLN A 614 12.05 -4.95 17.00
C GLN A 614 12.04 -4.52 18.47
N ALA A 615 11.50 -3.33 18.77
CA ALA A 615 11.40 -2.83 20.14
C ALA A 615 10.40 -3.63 21.00
N ILE A 616 9.26 -4.04 20.41
CA ILE A 616 8.28 -4.93 21.03
C ILE A 616 8.92 -6.28 21.36
N ARG A 617 9.59 -6.92 20.38
CA ARG A 617 10.25 -8.22 20.59
C ARG A 617 11.32 -8.15 21.66
N GLN A 618 12.12 -7.08 21.68
CA GLN A 618 13.12 -6.87 22.71
C GLN A 618 12.47 -6.75 24.09
N ALA A 619 11.37 -5.99 24.21
CA ALA A 619 10.61 -5.83 25.44
C ALA A 619 10.02 -7.15 25.95
N GLU A 620 9.44 -7.96 25.06
CA GLU A 620 8.88 -9.27 25.39
C GLU A 620 9.97 -10.23 25.87
N GLN A 621 11.10 -10.30 25.16
CA GLN A 621 12.22 -11.17 25.51
C GLN A 621 12.87 -10.80 26.86
N GLN A 622 12.87 -9.52 27.22
CA GLN A 622 13.42 -9.04 28.50
C GLN A 622 12.47 -9.27 29.69
N THR A 623 11.21 -9.63 29.43
CA THR A 623 10.21 -9.82 30.47
C THR A 623 10.13 -11.28 30.87
N SER A 624 10.19 -11.56 32.18
CA SER A 624 10.07 -12.93 32.69
C SER A 624 8.70 -13.52 32.35
N GLY A 625 8.69 -14.71 31.74
CA GLY A 625 7.45 -15.33 31.25
C GLY A 625 6.93 -14.68 29.95
N GLY A 626 7.69 -13.75 29.37
CA GLY A 626 7.36 -13.09 28.14
C GLY A 626 7.38 -14.05 26.94
N PHE A 627 6.49 -13.84 25.97
CA PHE A 627 6.50 -14.51 24.69
C PHE A 627 6.09 -13.56 23.55
N PRO A 628 6.45 -13.88 22.28
CA PRO A 628 6.06 -13.04 21.15
C PRO A 628 4.55 -13.06 20.90
N HIS A 629 3.90 -11.90 20.96
CA HIS A 629 2.51 -11.72 20.53
C HIS A 629 2.42 -11.42 19.02
N LEU A 630 1.21 -11.51 18.47
CA LEU A 630 0.94 -11.03 17.12
C LEU A 630 1.23 -9.53 17.02
N VAL A 631 1.57 -9.08 15.82
CA VAL A 631 1.63 -7.65 15.49
C VAL A 631 0.80 -7.41 14.25
N PHE A 632 -0.22 -6.57 14.38
CA PHE A 632 -1.13 -6.21 13.30
C PHE A 632 -0.56 -4.98 12.57
N ILE A 633 -0.33 -5.12 11.27
CA ILE A 633 0.21 -4.08 10.40
C ILE A 633 -0.85 -3.65 9.38
N GLU A 634 -0.97 -2.34 9.20
CA GLU A 634 -2.03 -1.73 8.39
C GLU A 634 -1.42 -1.07 7.14
N PRO A 635 -2.09 -1.15 5.97
CA PRO A 635 -1.77 -0.26 4.87
C PRO A 635 -2.19 1.18 5.23
N SER A 636 -1.77 2.17 4.44
CA SER A 636 -2.18 3.55 4.71
C SER A 636 -3.70 3.75 4.61
N VAL A 637 -4.19 4.86 5.18
CA VAL A 637 -5.61 5.32 5.13
C VAL A 637 -6.23 5.30 3.73
N LEU A 638 -5.43 5.32 2.65
CA LEU A 638 -5.95 5.19 1.29
C LEU A 638 -6.64 3.84 1.05
N TRP A 639 -6.27 2.78 1.78
CA TRP A 639 -6.98 1.51 1.68
C TRP A 639 -8.43 1.65 2.15
N SER A 640 -8.65 2.34 3.27
CA SER A 640 -9.99 2.69 3.78
C SER A 640 -10.73 3.66 2.86
N GLY A 641 -10.01 4.60 2.24
CA GLY A 641 -10.59 5.62 1.38
C GLY A 641 -10.90 5.17 -0.06
N LEU A 642 -10.16 4.20 -0.62
CA LEU A 642 -10.23 3.78 -2.02
C LEU A 642 -10.55 2.28 -2.21
N GLY A 643 -10.44 1.48 -1.14
CA GLY A 643 -10.52 0.02 -1.18
C GLY A 643 -9.20 -0.67 -1.55
N PHE A 644 -8.11 0.08 -1.73
CA PHE A 644 -6.78 -0.43 -2.05
C PHE A 644 -5.68 0.62 -1.82
N ASP A 645 -4.46 0.19 -1.52
CA ASP A 645 -3.26 1.06 -1.51
C ASP A 645 -1.94 0.27 -1.63
N ALA A 646 -0.85 0.98 -1.94
CA ALA A 646 0.52 0.49 -1.80
C ALA A 646 0.84 0.24 -0.31
N ALA A 647 0.74 -1.01 0.12
CA ALA A 647 1.14 -1.43 1.47
C ALA A 647 2.69 -1.44 1.62
N PRO A 648 3.25 -1.56 2.84
CA PRO A 648 4.69 -1.64 3.07
C PRO A 648 5.42 -2.65 2.14
N PRO A 649 6.66 -2.39 1.68
CA PRO A 649 7.36 -3.29 0.77
C PRO A 649 7.44 -4.72 1.33
N ARG A 650 7.33 -5.74 0.47
CA ARG A 650 7.48 -7.13 0.93
C ARG A 650 8.86 -7.33 1.54
N GLY A 651 8.91 -7.93 2.72
CA GLY A 651 10.16 -8.10 3.45
C GLY A 651 10.64 -6.80 4.09
N PHE A 652 9.72 -5.91 4.48
CA PHE A 652 10.04 -4.77 5.34
C PHE A 652 10.44 -5.21 6.76
N SER A 653 10.08 -6.43 7.18
CA SER A 653 10.50 -7.03 8.45
C SER A 653 10.64 -8.57 8.32
N ASP A 654 11.53 -9.15 9.13
CA ASP A 654 11.74 -10.60 9.23
C ASP A 654 10.90 -11.25 10.36
N ASP A 655 10.00 -10.50 11.00
CA ASP A 655 9.20 -11.02 12.09
C ASP A 655 8.13 -12.02 11.60
N PRO A 656 8.05 -13.22 12.20
CA PRO A 656 7.15 -14.25 11.72
C PRO A 656 5.76 -14.23 12.34
N TYR A 657 5.46 -13.26 13.20
CA TYR A 657 4.19 -13.13 13.91
C TYR A 657 3.33 -11.97 13.39
N LEU A 658 3.69 -11.41 12.23
CA LEU A 658 2.95 -10.32 11.59
C LEU A 658 1.61 -10.80 11.02
N VAL A 659 0.59 -9.97 11.15
CA VAL A 659 -0.76 -10.14 10.58
C VAL A 659 -1.08 -8.91 9.75
N PHE A 660 -1.50 -9.11 8.50
CA PHE A 660 -1.96 -8.01 7.66
C PHE A 660 -3.40 -7.65 8.04
N ALA A 661 -3.62 -6.40 8.44
CA ALA A 661 -4.84 -5.96 9.13
C ALA A 661 -5.58 -4.78 8.42
N PRO A 662 -5.88 -4.83 7.11
CA PRO A 662 -6.52 -3.72 6.43
C PRO A 662 -7.95 -3.46 6.92
N HIS A 663 -8.44 -2.23 6.72
CA HIS A 663 -9.83 -1.88 6.94
C HIS A 663 -10.64 -2.02 5.64
N LEU A 664 -11.77 -2.72 5.71
CA LEU A 664 -12.53 -3.13 4.53
C LEU A 664 -13.82 -2.33 4.37
N TYR A 665 -13.67 -1.06 3.97
CA TYR A 665 -14.76 -0.10 3.84
C TYR A 665 -15.38 0.05 2.44
N SER A 666 -14.99 -0.78 1.48
CA SER A 666 -15.53 -0.78 0.11
C SER A 666 -17.07 -0.79 0.09
N GLU A 667 -17.68 0.11 -0.70
CA GLU A 667 -19.13 0.32 -0.76
C GLU A 667 -19.81 0.88 0.52
N SER A 668 -19.03 1.20 1.55
CA SER A 668 -19.50 1.86 2.78
C SER A 668 -19.16 3.35 2.79
N ILE A 669 -17.92 3.71 3.16
CA ILE A 669 -17.48 5.09 3.38
C ILE A 669 -16.34 5.54 2.45
N THR A 670 -15.95 4.69 1.49
CA THR A 670 -14.91 5.04 0.51
C THR A 670 -15.28 6.32 -0.26
N MET A 671 -14.28 7.08 -0.68
CA MET A 671 -14.43 8.42 -1.27
C MET A 671 -15.34 8.43 -2.50
N ASP A 672 -15.32 7.37 -3.31
CA ASP A 672 -16.17 7.19 -4.49
C ASP A 672 -17.67 7.16 -4.18
N ARG A 673 -18.05 6.77 -2.95
CA ARG A 673 -19.45 6.76 -2.51
C ARG A 673 -20.04 8.15 -2.47
N SER A 674 -19.25 9.14 -2.06
CA SER A 674 -19.65 10.56 -2.10
C SER A 674 -19.87 11.07 -3.54
N LEU A 675 -19.30 10.40 -4.54
CA LEU A 675 -19.39 10.73 -5.96
C LEU A 675 -20.42 9.89 -6.73
N GLY A 676 -21.10 8.95 -6.06
CA GLY A 676 -22.20 8.17 -6.64
C GLY A 676 -21.77 7.02 -7.55
N PHE A 677 -20.54 6.53 -7.45
CA PHE A 677 -20.07 5.34 -8.15
C PHE A 677 -19.42 4.33 -7.19
N THR A 678 -19.02 3.17 -7.72
CA THR A 678 -18.29 2.12 -6.98
C THR A 678 -16.94 1.88 -7.65
N LEU A 679 -15.86 2.28 -6.98
CA LEU A 679 -14.49 2.06 -7.47
C LEU A 679 -14.04 0.63 -7.21
N VAL A 680 -14.30 0.13 -6.00
CA VAL A 680 -13.98 -1.23 -5.56
C VAL A 680 -15.23 -1.81 -4.90
N SER A 681 -15.66 -2.99 -5.37
CA SER A 681 -16.76 -3.73 -4.72
C SER A 681 -16.30 -4.41 -3.43
N VAL A 682 -17.26 -4.81 -2.58
CA VAL A 682 -16.95 -5.58 -1.35
C VAL A 682 -16.08 -6.80 -1.67
N GLU A 683 -16.50 -7.65 -2.61
CA GLU A 683 -15.78 -8.88 -2.97
C GLU A 683 -14.41 -8.58 -3.59
N ARG A 684 -14.29 -7.49 -4.36
CA ARG A 684 -13.01 -7.04 -4.90
C ARG A 684 -12.06 -6.59 -3.77
N GLY A 685 -12.57 -5.89 -2.75
CA GLY A 685 -11.81 -5.48 -1.58
C GLY A 685 -11.20 -6.68 -0.83
N PHE A 686 -12.01 -7.72 -0.57
CA PHE A 686 -11.53 -8.98 0.00
C PHE A 686 -10.45 -9.62 -0.88
N ALA A 687 -10.70 -9.75 -2.19
CA ALA A 687 -9.74 -10.37 -3.10
C ALA A 687 -8.38 -9.63 -3.14
N LEU A 688 -8.38 -8.29 -3.06
CA LEU A 688 -7.17 -7.49 -2.99
C LEU A 688 -6.43 -7.67 -1.65
N ALA A 689 -7.16 -7.73 -0.54
CA ALA A 689 -6.61 -7.97 0.79
C ALA A 689 -5.98 -9.38 0.90
N GLU A 690 -6.66 -10.42 0.41
CA GLU A 690 -6.14 -11.79 0.35
C GLU A 690 -4.88 -11.88 -0.52
N GLN A 691 -4.89 -11.18 -1.65
CA GLN A 691 -3.76 -11.12 -2.57
C GLN A 691 -2.54 -10.45 -1.93
N GLN A 692 -2.74 -9.39 -1.15
CA GLN A 692 -1.68 -8.72 -0.40
C GLN A 692 -1.16 -9.58 0.77
N ALA A 693 -2.05 -10.16 1.59
CA ALA A 693 -1.67 -11.04 2.70
C ALA A 693 -0.88 -12.26 2.19
N LYS A 694 -1.31 -12.86 1.08
CA LYS A 694 -0.59 -13.95 0.41
C LYS A 694 0.78 -13.51 -0.11
N ALA A 695 0.92 -12.29 -0.62
CA ALA A 695 2.20 -11.76 -1.08
C ALA A 695 3.20 -11.61 0.07
N TYR A 696 2.73 -11.25 1.26
CA TYR A 696 3.54 -11.23 2.48
C TYR A 696 3.81 -12.62 3.07
N GLY A 697 2.88 -13.57 2.89
CA GLY A 697 2.87 -14.81 3.66
C GLY A 697 2.31 -14.62 5.08
N MET A 698 1.52 -13.57 5.30
CA MET A 698 0.90 -13.23 6.58
C MET A 698 -0.56 -13.72 6.63
N PRO A 699 -1.12 -13.99 7.82
CA PRO A 699 -2.57 -14.08 7.99
C PRO A 699 -3.24 -12.75 7.63
N LEU A 700 -4.52 -12.82 7.27
CA LEU A 700 -5.38 -11.67 7.03
C LEU A 700 -6.41 -11.55 8.15
N TRP A 701 -6.62 -10.34 8.66
CA TRP A 701 -7.66 -9.98 9.62
C TRP A 701 -8.22 -8.60 9.26
N ALA A 702 -9.53 -8.37 9.41
CA ALA A 702 -10.12 -7.07 9.10
C ALA A 702 -10.20 -6.20 10.36
N GLY A 703 -9.26 -5.25 10.53
CA GLY A 703 -9.19 -4.40 11.74
C GLY A 703 -10.41 -3.52 11.95
N GLU A 704 -11.00 -3.07 10.84
CA GLU A 704 -12.27 -2.35 10.85
C GLU A 704 -13.11 -2.67 9.61
N TRP A 705 -14.42 -2.62 9.83
CA TRP A 705 -15.43 -2.56 8.80
C TRP A 705 -16.76 -2.13 9.42
N GLY A 706 -17.69 -1.66 8.60
CA GLY A 706 -19.02 -1.29 9.05
C GLY A 706 -19.79 -0.50 8.00
N TRP A 707 -21.09 -0.36 8.20
CA TRP A 707 -21.94 0.57 7.45
C TRP A 707 -22.52 1.61 8.40
N PHE A 708 -22.79 2.79 7.86
CA PHE A 708 -23.22 3.96 8.61
C PHE A 708 -24.45 4.56 7.94
N GLY A 709 -25.59 4.55 8.63
CA GLY A 709 -26.87 4.99 8.09
C GLY A 709 -27.21 6.45 8.41
N SER A 710 -28.19 7.01 7.70
CA SER A 710 -28.69 8.36 7.97
C SER A 710 -29.33 8.43 9.36
N THR A 711 -28.79 9.28 10.22
CA THR A 711 -29.31 9.57 11.57
C THR A 711 -30.30 10.74 11.59
N THR A 712 -30.53 11.37 10.43
CA THR A 712 -31.62 12.30 10.18
C THR A 712 -32.77 11.53 9.51
N SER A 713 -34.00 11.72 9.99
CA SER A 713 -35.20 10.99 9.52
C SER A 713 -35.31 10.99 8.00
N SER A 714 -35.35 9.81 7.36
CA SER A 714 -35.45 9.74 5.91
C SER A 714 -36.82 10.23 5.41
N ALA A 715 -36.82 10.96 4.29
CA ALA A 715 -38.03 11.32 3.55
C ALA A 715 -38.77 10.11 2.95
N THR A 716 -38.22 8.90 3.09
CA THR A 716 -38.67 7.66 2.44
C THR A 716 -39.42 6.69 3.37
N GLY A 717 -39.71 7.08 4.62
CA GLY A 717 -40.54 6.29 5.54
C GLY A 717 -39.88 5.00 6.09
N SER A 718 -38.60 4.77 5.79
CA SER A 718 -37.78 3.71 6.40
C SER A 718 -37.40 4.12 7.82
N LYS A 719 -37.42 3.20 8.79
CA LYS A 719 -36.85 3.49 10.12
C LYS A 719 -35.33 3.73 9.97
N PRO A 720 -34.76 4.77 10.58
CA PRO A 720 -33.31 4.98 10.60
C PRO A 720 -32.63 3.77 11.25
N ASP A 721 -31.60 3.21 10.62
CA ASP A 721 -30.69 2.22 11.20
C ASP A 721 -29.28 2.84 11.22
N PRO A 722 -28.71 3.13 12.41
CA PRO A 722 -27.36 3.68 12.53
C PRO A 722 -26.29 2.82 11.85
N SER A 723 -26.49 1.49 11.78
CA SER A 723 -25.60 0.54 11.12
C SER A 723 -25.79 0.41 9.61
N GLY A 724 -26.57 1.31 9.01
CA GLY A 724 -26.81 1.34 7.57
C GLY A 724 -27.67 0.18 7.08
N ASP A 725 -27.41 -0.29 5.86
CA ASP A 725 -28.23 -1.34 5.21
C ASP A 725 -27.82 -2.75 5.66
N PRO A 726 -28.70 -3.52 6.34
CA PRO A 726 -28.40 -4.88 6.75
C PRO A 726 -28.14 -5.85 5.60
N ALA A 727 -28.58 -5.54 4.37
CA ALA A 727 -28.23 -6.33 3.20
C ALA A 727 -26.73 -6.25 2.88
N MET A 728 -26.11 -5.08 3.06
CA MET A 728 -24.68 -4.91 2.87
C MET A 728 -23.88 -5.61 3.97
N LEU A 729 -24.34 -5.54 5.22
CA LEU A 729 -23.75 -6.33 6.32
C LEU A 729 -23.76 -7.83 6.02
N ARG A 730 -24.88 -8.36 5.48
CA ARG A 730 -24.96 -9.77 5.06
C ARG A 730 -24.01 -10.11 3.92
N ARG A 731 -23.85 -9.21 2.94
CA ARG A 731 -22.94 -9.40 1.81
C ARG A 731 -21.49 -9.43 2.28
N PHE A 732 -21.10 -8.53 3.19
CA PHE A 732 -19.78 -8.55 3.82
C PHE A 732 -19.55 -9.85 4.60
N ALA A 733 -20.49 -10.23 5.47
CA ALA A 733 -20.40 -11.45 6.26
C ALA A 733 -20.20 -12.72 5.40
N ALA A 734 -20.86 -12.80 4.24
CA ALA A 734 -20.69 -13.89 3.29
C ALA A 734 -19.29 -13.90 2.65
N ALA A 735 -18.77 -12.72 2.25
CA ALA A 735 -17.42 -12.59 1.72
C ALA A 735 -16.35 -12.93 2.78
N GLU A 736 -16.59 -12.53 4.04
CA GLU A 736 -15.71 -12.81 5.17
C GLU A 736 -15.65 -14.32 5.48
N ASP A 737 -16.79 -15.01 5.49
CA ASP A 737 -16.85 -16.46 5.68
C ASP A 737 -16.16 -17.20 4.52
N GLN A 738 -16.29 -16.70 3.29
CA GLN A 738 -15.61 -17.26 2.12
C GLN A 738 -14.09 -17.11 2.20
N ALA A 739 -13.60 -15.96 2.69
CA ALA A 739 -12.18 -15.70 2.92
C ALA A 739 -11.64 -16.48 4.15
N GLY A 740 -12.51 -16.90 5.06
CA GLY A 740 -12.14 -17.65 6.26
C GLY A 740 -11.33 -16.83 7.26
N ILE A 741 -11.58 -15.52 7.31
CA ILE A 741 -10.91 -14.56 8.20
C ILE A 741 -11.82 -14.13 9.35
N GLY A 742 -11.22 -13.44 10.32
CA GLY A 742 -11.93 -12.72 11.37
C GLY A 742 -11.89 -11.21 11.16
N ASP A 743 -12.50 -10.48 12.10
CA ASP A 743 -12.75 -9.04 12.00
C ASP A 743 -12.85 -8.34 13.38
N ALA A 744 -12.84 -7.01 13.37
CA ALA A 744 -13.46 -6.18 14.40
C ALA A 744 -14.41 -5.15 13.77
N TYR A 745 -15.70 -5.23 14.12
CA TYR A 745 -16.72 -4.27 13.66
C TYR A 745 -16.49 -2.88 14.25
N TRP A 746 -16.53 -1.84 13.43
CA TRP A 746 -16.48 -0.45 13.88
C TRP A 746 -17.89 0.08 14.10
N VAL A 747 -18.36 0.36 15.32
CA VAL A 747 -17.70 0.36 16.64
C VAL A 747 -18.76 -0.03 17.70
N TRP A 748 -18.33 -0.48 18.88
CA TRP A 748 -19.24 -0.88 19.97
C TRP A 748 -20.21 0.24 20.34
N ARG A 749 -19.66 1.40 20.70
CA ARG A 749 -20.38 2.60 21.15
C ARG A 749 -19.61 3.83 20.68
N GLN A 750 -20.34 4.90 20.39
CA GLN A 750 -19.75 6.20 20.07
C GLN A 750 -20.50 7.30 20.82
N ALA A 751 -19.80 8.37 21.20
CA ALA A 751 -20.41 9.46 21.95
C ALA A 751 -20.75 10.67 21.07
N CYS A 752 -21.79 11.40 21.45
CA CYS A 752 -22.29 12.59 20.76
C CYS A 752 -21.29 13.74 20.61
N GLY A 753 -20.24 13.77 21.43
CA GLY A 753 -19.17 14.76 21.35
C GLY A 753 -17.94 14.28 20.57
N SER A 754 -17.89 13.01 20.14
CA SER A 754 -16.76 12.50 19.34
C SER A 754 -16.60 13.34 18.06
N PRO A 755 -15.38 13.73 17.67
CA PRO A 755 -15.12 14.48 16.43
C PRO A 755 -15.46 13.69 15.16
N GLU A 756 -15.55 12.37 15.24
CA GLU A 756 -15.99 11.49 14.15
C GLU A 756 -17.52 11.54 13.94
N SER A 757 -18.26 11.93 14.97
CA SER A 757 -19.71 12.03 14.91
C SER A 757 -20.14 13.32 14.22
N ASP A 758 -21.25 13.26 13.46
CA ASP A 758 -21.93 14.47 13.02
C ASP A 758 -22.40 15.25 14.25
N GLN A 759 -21.79 16.42 14.47
CA GLN A 759 -22.04 17.28 15.63
C GLN A 759 -23.50 17.78 15.68
N GLN A 760 -24.24 17.71 14.56
CA GLN A 760 -25.64 18.11 14.47
C GLN A 760 -26.62 16.94 14.52
N ALA A 761 -26.13 15.70 14.50
CA ALA A 761 -26.98 14.52 14.49
C ALA A 761 -27.72 14.35 15.83
N ARG A 762 -28.98 13.91 15.74
CA ARG A 762 -29.79 13.56 16.91
C ARG A 762 -29.39 12.20 17.49
N VAL A 763 -28.99 11.28 16.62
CA VAL A 763 -28.53 9.94 16.97
C VAL A 763 -27.12 9.78 16.44
N VAL A 764 -26.20 9.26 17.24
CA VAL A 764 -24.84 8.91 16.79
C VAL A 764 -24.47 7.50 17.24
N GLY A 765 -23.34 7.00 16.74
CA GLY A 765 -22.85 5.66 16.99
C GLY A 765 -23.23 4.66 15.91
N ASN A 766 -22.67 3.46 16.04
CA ASN A 766 -22.88 2.39 15.09
C ASN A 766 -23.63 1.21 15.72
N LEU A 767 -22.94 0.26 16.37
CA LEU A 767 -23.59 -0.95 16.89
C LEU A 767 -24.58 -0.63 18.01
N VAL A 768 -24.12 0.06 19.05
CA VAL A 768 -24.98 0.66 20.07
C VAL A 768 -24.97 2.16 19.85
N ALA A 769 -26.07 2.69 19.34
CA ALA A 769 -26.24 4.10 19.10
C ALA A 769 -26.68 4.84 20.37
N VAL A 770 -26.68 6.17 20.33
CA VAL A 770 -27.12 7.04 21.43
C VAL A 770 -28.04 8.15 20.91
N ASP A 771 -29.15 8.40 21.60
CA ASP A 771 -29.93 9.63 21.40
C ASP A 771 -29.23 10.79 22.13
N CYS A 772 -28.72 11.76 21.38
CA CYS A 772 -27.93 12.86 21.91
C CYS A 772 -28.73 13.91 22.70
N ALA A 773 -30.06 13.91 22.60
CA ALA A 773 -30.90 14.77 23.43
C ALA A 773 -31.10 14.17 24.84
N THR A 774 -31.10 12.84 24.96
CA THR A 774 -31.38 12.15 26.22
C THR A 774 -30.17 11.46 26.84
N GLY A 775 -29.10 11.23 26.07
CA GLY A 775 -27.94 10.44 26.45
C GLY A 775 -28.17 8.93 26.53
N LYS A 776 -29.38 8.45 26.21
CA LYS A 776 -29.76 7.03 26.31
C LYS A 776 -29.23 6.21 25.14
N ASP A 777 -28.78 5.01 25.45
CA ASP A 777 -28.41 4.02 24.44
C ASP A 777 -29.63 3.55 23.65
N ILE A 778 -29.43 3.34 22.36
CA ILE A 778 -30.35 2.74 21.41
C ILE A 778 -29.74 1.39 21.01
N PRO A 779 -30.41 0.26 21.31
CA PRO A 779 -29.87 -1.06 21.00
C PRO A 779 -29.83 -1.30 19.48
N PRO A 780 -28.93 -2.18 19.00
CA PRO A 780 -28.87 -2.55 17.60
C PRO A 780 -30.17 -3.17 17.10
N THR A 781 -30.42 -3.04 15.80
CA THR A 781 -31.55 -3.72 15.17
C THR A 781 -31.35 -5.23 15.18
N ALA A 782 -32.46 -5.98 15.15
CA ALA A 782 -32.40 -7.45 15.07
C ALA A 782 -31.68 -7.94 13.81
N ALA A 783 -31.76 -7.17 12.71
CA ALA A 783 -31.09 -7.49 11.45
C ALA A 783 -29.56 -7.36 11.58
N THR A 784 -29.07 -6.25 12.13
CA THR A 784 -27.63 -6.06 12.44
C THR A 784 -27.13 -7.11 13.41
N THR A 785 -27.88 -7.33 14.50
CA THR A 785 -27.54 -8.34 15.52
C THR A 785 -27.46 -9.75 14.92
N ALA A 786 -28.37 -10.11 14.00
CA ALA A 786 -28.34 -11.43 13.36
C ALA A 786 -27.07 -11.67 12.54
N VAL A 787 -26.55 -10.63 11.88
CA VAL A 787 -25.31 -10.73 11.08
C VAL A 787 -24.07 -10.83 11.97
N LEU A 788 -23.96 -9.96 12.95
CA LEU A 788 -22.77 -9.90 13.82
C LEU A 788 -22.71 -11.06 14.80
N ALA A 789 -23.86 -11.56 15.26
CA ALA A 789 -23.91 -12.71 16.16
C ALA A 789 -23.99 -14.07 15.45
N ARG A 790 -23.83 -14.12 14.12
CA ARG A 790 -24.03 -15.34 13.32
C ARG A 790 -23.14 -16.50 13.81
N PRO A 791 -23.55 -17.77 13.62
CA PRO A 791 -22.71 -18.91 13.99
C PRO A 791 -21.34 -18.86 13.29
N TYR A 792 -20.26 -19.22 13.98
CA TYR A 792 -18.93 -19.34 13.38
C TYR A 792 -18.01 -20.22 14.24
N PRO A 793 -16.97 -20.84 13.66
CA PRO A 793 -15.93 -21.48 14.46
C PRO A 793 -14.99 -20.45 15.07
N ARG A 794 -14.91 -20.41 16.40
CA ARG A 794 -13.90 -19.62 17.14
C ARG A 794 -12.51 -20.20 16.99
N ALA A 795 -12.41 -21.53 17.07
CA ALA A 795 -11.15 -22.24 16.84
C ALA A 795 -11.39 -23.59 16.15
N VAL A 796 -10.56 -23.91 15.16
CA VAL A 796 -10.61 -25.18 14.42
C VAL A 796 -9.26 -25.90 14.45
N PRO A 797 -9.21 -27.23 14.69
CA PRO A 797 -7.96 -27.97 14.62
C PRO A 797 -7.38 -27.99 13.20
N GLY A 798 -6.09 -27.67 13.08
CA GLY A 798 -5.38 -27.64 11.80
C GLY A 798 -5.81 -26.47 10.91
N ALA A 799 -6.41 -26.76 9.75
CA ALA A 799 -6.80 -25.75 8.78
C ALA A 799 -8.31 -25.78 8.46
N LEU A 800 -8.93 -24.60 8.42
CA LEU A 800 -10.28 -24.41 7.88
C LEU A 800 -10.21 -24.48 6.36
N THR A 801 -11.05 -25.32 5.73
CA THR A 801 -11.08 -25.48 4.26
C THR A 801 -12.35 -24.92 3.62
N SER A 802 -13.43 -24.78 4.38
CA SER A 802 -14.63 -24.06 3.95
C SER A 802 -15.45 -23.61 5.14
N LEU A 803 -16.09 -22.45 5.02
CA LEU A 803 -17.06 -21.95 5.99
C LEU A 803 -18.23 -21.28 5.26
N THR A 804 -19.44 -21.60 5.69
CA THR A 804 -20.65 -20.88 5.30
C THR A 804 -21.53 -20.71 6.52
N SER A 805 -21.94 -19.48 6.81
CA SER A 805 -22.88 -19.15 7.88
C SER A 805 -24.00 -18.26 7.35
N ASP A 806 -25.25 -18.65 7.57
CA ASP A 806 -26.42 -17.85 7.19
C ASP A 806 -26.99 -17.17 8.45
N PRO A 807 -26.90 -15.83 8.57
CA PRO A 807 -27.41 -15.12 9.75
C PRO A 807 -28.93 -15.18 9.89
N THR A 808 -29.66 -15.46 8.82
CA THR A 808 -31.13 -15.51 8.80
C THR A 808 -31.65 -16.85 9.31
N THR A 809 -31.15 -17.95 8.74
CA THR A 809 -31.55 -19.31 9.13
C THR A 809 -30.74 -19.85 10.30
N LYS A 810 -29.61 -19.21 10.62
CA LYS A 810 -28.58 -19.69 11.56
C LYS A 810 -27.96 -21.03 11.12
N ALA A 811 -28.07 -21.36 9.83
CA ALA A 811 -27.39 -22.51 9.28
C ALA A 811 -25.87 -22.26 9.27
N LEU A 812 -25.10 -23.27 9.66
CA LEU A 812 -23.65 -23.29 9.65
C LEU A 812 -23.19 -24.57 8.98
N ALA A 813 -22.22 -24.46 8.08
CA ALA A 813 -21.46 -25.61 7.61
C ALA A 813 -19.97 -25.25 7.53
N LEU A 814 -19.13 -26.13 8.08
CA LEU A 814 -17.69 -25.99 8.00
C LEU A 814 -17.02 -27.32 7.69
N THR A 815 -15.89 -27.24 7.00
CA THR A 815 -14.97 -28.36 6.80
C THR A 815 -13.55 -27.94 7.17
N GLY A 816 -12.77 -28.88 7.69
CA GLY A 816 -11.37 -28.65 7.98
C GLY A 816 -10.55 -29.92 7.93
N ASP A 817 -9.24 -29.76 8.05
CA ASP A 817 -8.26 -30.84 8.08
C ASP A 817 -7.37 -30.72 9.32
N ALA A 818 -7.50 -31.70 10.22
CA ALA A 818 -6.76 -31.81 11.46
C ALA A 818 -5.63 -32.86 11.33
N PRO A 819 -4.44 -32.62 11.91
CA PRO A 819 -3.39 -33.64 11.95
C PRO A 819 -3.90 -34.96 12.57
N VAL A 820 -3.62 -36.12 11.95
CA VAL A 820 -4.11 -37.43 12.44
C VAL A 820 -3.58 -37.76 13.84
N ALA A 821 -2.44 -37.19 14.24
CA ALA A 821 -1.86 -37.40 15.57
C ALA A 821 -2.59 -36.64 16.70
N THR A 822 -3.44 -35.65 16.40
CA THR A 822 -4.21 -34.90 17.40
C THR A 822 -5.54 -35.59 17.65
N VAL A 823 -5.55 -36.60 18.53
CA VAL A 823 -6.78 -37.37 18.87
C VAL A 823 -7.31 -37.01 20.26
N THR A 824 -6.49 -36.39 21.12
CA THR A 824 -6.88 -35.95 22.47
C THR A 824 -6.26 -34.61 22.85
N GLY A 825 -6.86 -33.90 23.81
CA GLY A 825 -6.35 -32.65 24.35
C GLY A 825 -6.75 -31.38 23.58
N PRO A 826 -6.21 -30.20 23.97
CA PRO A 826 -6.59 -28.91 23.40
C PRO A 826 -6.40 -28.83 21.88
N ALA A 827 -5.37 -29.47 21.33
CA ALA A 827 -5.03 -29.42 19.91
C ALA A 827 -6.10 -30.03 18.98
N CYS A 828 -6.89 -31.01 19.45
CA CYS A 828 -8.00 -31.57 18.66
C CYS A 828 -9.32 -30.81 18.84
N THR A 829 -9.40 -29.84 19.75
CA THR A 829 -10.68 -29.26 20.17
C THR A 829 -11.19 -28.26 19.14
N LEU A 830 -12.21 -28.66 18.37
CA LEU A 830 -13.09 -27.77 17.62
C LEU A 830 -13.96 -26.96 18.58
N ASP A 831 -14.16 -25.68 18.27
CA ASP A 831 -14.91 -24.75 19.10
C ASP A 831 -15.75 -23.79 18.25
N VAL A 832 -17.06 -23.91 18.37
CA VAL A 832 -18.04 -23.22 17.53
C VAL A 832 -19.02 -22.43 18.39
N TRP A 833 -19.22 -21.16 18.05
CA TRP A 833 -20.30 -20.32 18.56
C TRP A 833 -21.60 -20.57 17.77
N TYR A 834 -22.73 -20.64 18.49
CA TYR A 834 -24.06 -20.73 17.89
C TYR A 834 -25.08 -19.83 18.63
N PRO A 835 -25.73 -18.86 17.97
CA PRO A 835 -26.55 -17.84 18.64
C PRO A 835 -28.00 -18.27 18.95
N GLY A 836 -28.53 -17.79 20.06
CA GLY A 836 -29.95 -17.85 20.43
C GLY A 836 -30.31 -18.91 21.46
N ALA A 837 -31.58 -18.92 21.86
CA ALA A 837 -32.07 -19.75 22.96
C ALA A 837 -32.22 -21.25 22.61
N THR A 838 -32.43 -21.58 21.34
CA THR A 838 -32.66 -22.96 20.89
C THR A 838 -31.35 -23.73 20.83
N GLN A 839 -31.31 -24.90 21.46
CA GLN A 839 -30.12 -25.77 21.43
C GLN A 839 -29.86 -26.28 20.00
N PRO A 840 -28.65 -26.09 19.45
CA PRO A 840 -28.30 -26.59 18.12
C PRO A 840 -28.19 -28.11 18.11
N LYS A 841 -28.48 -28.71 16.95
CA LYS A 841 -28.28 -30.14 16.67
C LYS A 841 -27.19 -30.32 15.62
N PRO A 842 -25.91 -30.34 16.02
CA PRO A 842 -24.81 -30.53 15.09
C PRO A 842 -24.80 -31.95 14.51
N ASP A 843 -24.65 -32.03 13.19
CA ASP A 843 -24.26 -33.23 12.45
C ASP A 843 -22.77 -33.15 12.14
N THR A 844 -22.02 -34.23 12.40
CA THR A 844 -20.56 -34.21 12.32
C THR A 844 -19.99 -35.47 11.71
N THR A 845 -18.94 -35.31 10.91
CA THR A 845 -18.09 -36.41 10.43
C THR A 845 -16.66 -36.11 10.86
N GLY A 846 -15.93 -37.10 11.39
CA GLY A 846 -14.54 -36.92 11.83
C GLY A 846 -14.38 -36.10 13.12
N VAL A 847 -15.47 -35.88 13.87
CA VAL A 847 -15.48 -35.22 15.18
C VAL A 847 -16.03 -36.18 16.23
N SER A 848 -15.32 -36.33 17.35
CA SER A 848 -15.67 -37.20 18.47
C SER A 848 -15.86 -36.40 19.76
N GLY A 849 -16.52 -36.96 20.78
CA GLY A 849 -16.68 -36.29 22.07
C GLY A 849 -17.45 -34.97 22.00
N LEU A 850 -18.43 -34.89 21.10
CA LEU A 850 -19.22 -33.68 20.86
C LEU A 850 -19.97 -33.26 22.12
N THR A 851 -19.86 -31.98 22.49
CA THR A 851 -20.61 -31.36 23.57
C THR A 851 -21.28 -30.07 23.09
N VAL A 852 -22.48 -29.79 23.60
CA VAL A 852 -23.24 -28.59 23.31
C VAL A 852 -23.59 -27.94 24.65
N ARG A 853 -22.93 -26.82 24.97
CA ARG A 853 -23.06 -26.14 26.27
C ARG A 853 -23.72 -24.79 26.11
N ARG A 854 -24.75 -24.52 26.91
CA ARG A 854 -25.41 -23.20 26.97
C ARG A 854 -24.44 -22.17 27.53
N THR A 855 -24.45 -20.98 26.95
CA THR A 855 -23.71 -19.80 27.42
C THR A 855 -24.60 -18.56 27.32
N ALA A 856 -24.11 -17.39 27.72
CA ALA A 856 -24.81 -16.13 27.50
C ALA A 856 -25.05 -15.93 25.99
N GLY A 857 -26.27 -15.56 25.62
CA GLY A 857 -26.67 -15.29 24.23
C GLY A 857 -26.78 -16.49 23.28
N GLY A 858 -26.22 -17.66 23.62
CA GLY A 858 -26.18 -18.79 22.70
C GLY A 858 -25.59 -20.08 23.29
N TRP A 859 -24.86 -20.81 22.46
CA TRP A 859 -24.30 -22.12 22.73
C TRP A 859 -22.87 -22.23 22.23
N ARG A 860 -22.08 -23.06 22.92
CA ARG A 860 -20.76 -23.49 22.47
C ARG A 860 -20.83 -24.96 22.09
N VAL A 861 -20.47 -25.26 20.84
CA VAL A 861 -20.39 -26.62 20.32
C VAL A 861 -18.91 -26.98 20.23
N THR A 862 -18.49 -28.00 20.97
CA THR A 862 -17.08 -28.43 21.00
C THR A 862 -16.95 -29.92 20.78
N GLY A 863 -15.80 -30.37 20.29
CA GLY A 863 -15.49 -31.79 20.10
C GLY A 863 -14.07 -31.99 19.57
N CYS A 864 -13.57 -33.22 19.57
CA CYS A 864 -12.24 -33.52 19.05
C CYS A 864 -12.27 -34.00 17.60
N ALA A 865 -11.66 -33.21 16.72
CA ALA A 865 -11.57 -33.48 15.29
C ALA A 865 -10.22 -34.14 14.92
N SER A 866 -10.23 -35.07 13.97
CA SER A 866 -9.04 -35.78 13.49
C SER A 866 -9.16 -36.09 11.99
N GLY A 867 -8.10 -35.81 11.23
CA GLY A 867 -8.12 -35.92 9.76
C GLY A 867 -9.08 -34.90 9.14
N ARG A 868 -9.66 -35.24 7.98
CA ARG A 868 -10.74 -34.44 7.39
C ARG A 868 -12.02 -34.56 8.20
N TYR A 869 -12.57 -33.43 8.61
CA TYR A 869 -13.81 -33.35 9.37
C TYR A 869 -14.80 -32.36 8.78
N ARG A 870 -16.06 -32.53 9.17
CA ARG A 870 -17.17 -31.65 8.83
C ARG A 870 -18.07 -31.48 10.05
N LEU A 871 -18.57 -30.26 10.22
CA LEU A 871 -19.67 -29.96 11.13
C LEU A 871 -20.72 -29.14 10.37
N SER A 872 -21.99 -29.52 10.52
CA SER A 872 -23.12 -28.72 10.05
C SER A 872 -24.20 -28.59 11.11
N ILE A 873 -24.82 -27.43 11.18
CA ILE A 873 -25.97 -27.12 12.02
C ILE A 873 -26.96 -26.40 11.12
N GLY A 874 -28.22 -26.83 11.08
CA GLY A 874 -29.24 -26.23 10.22
C GLY A 874 -30.63 -26.55 10.75
#